data_AF-A0A329ZAL9-F1
#
_entry.id   AF-A0A329ZAL9-F1
#
_cell.length_a   1.000
_cell.length_b   1.000
_cell.length_c   1.000
_cell.angle_alpha   90.00
_cell.angle_beta   90.00
_cell.angle_gamma   90.00
#
_symmetry.space_group_name_H-M   'P 1'
#
loop_
_entity.id
_entity.type
_entity.pdbx_description
1 polymer ?
#
loop_
_entity_poly.entity_id
_entity_poly.type
_entity_poly.pdbx_seq_one_letter_code
_entity_poly.pdbx_strand_id
1 'polypeptide(L)'
;MRNTTTYSPKFVSTIAALSLCLSSAVAHHEDNNWEISGNNSNHSGSGSSGSGTTTISNLESGSITTKSDATGTISSLIIEGKTNNDNKPILEVGNGNNKSIVNVPTITIKEGATLNRTIQNGSQGWNIIFRGGSTIGSFENKGTISSGKKAGTVYLLTDGNNNGGQTVVRNFTNNGTIKAIESEDVNAALRLQGAKIETFKNEKGGLISATGGAVAIQIERNGNNGTGYDGSIETFINEGTISAGERAVSLAHATITSFDNQGTIKSEKVGIAIGSQNTTITHLKNSGVIEINGDGAGIALRQLNTEQQKESKPIYDTIENTNTGIITGGDYGIFIEGGTITHLKNSGTIEGKKDGIAFFNAGGKLHTTITNLEIEKGIIRGKENGINISKINGNNDQTVVGNLKIAKGATVEGINGSGLVLGKDNKNGQKDIYKLTGKIEVNGTLKGNTAGIINEGQLGSSANQDVIVIGSNGKIEGGIVNSSNGRKGRNGGSISGNIVNNSNSDLRITNNDKASFKGNITNNGNGTLAIDNQGKTGNNTVIKNNGSGEIKIKDWKLENQDGNGNLKTVQFEGNGNITLEKLTISEGNTDITKVANAIQGSKKAEAVAHTQVQTNGGNGAVTITGDLLRGLVANIDGSKTAAAALNRTLIATATARATFLDTVMGNALNTLSFLHHRASSSLGSYKNANLYANATTVRNDLLSQSSSYA
;
A
#
# COMPACT_ATOMS: atom_id res chain seq x y z
N MET A 1 -98.18 7.11 -37.61
CA MET A 1 -98.56 5.82 -37.02
C MET A 1 -97.60 5.52 -35.88
N ARG A 2 -98.18 5.31 -34.68
CA ARG A 2 -97.63 4.71 -33.45
C ARG A 2 -96.32 5.32 -32.93
N ASN A 3 -96.43 6.17 -31.90
CA ASN A 3 -96.38 5.80 -30.46
C ASN A 3 -94.94 5.47 -30.07
N THR A 4 -94.30 6.07 -29.06
CA THR A 4 -94.82 6.53 -27.76
C THR A 4 -93.63 7.23 -27.07
N THR A 5 -93.76 8.51 -26.67
CA THR A 5 -93.88 8.98 -25.26
C THR A 5 -92.54 8.92 -24.48
N THR A 6 -92.09 9.88 -23.66
CA THR A 6 -92.74 11.00 -22.95
C THR A 6 -91.64 11.76 -22.16
N TYR A 7 -91.54 13.09 -22.32
CA TYR A 7 -91.86 14.15 -21.32
C TYR A 7 -90.81 14.48 -20.22
N SER A 8 -90.11 15.62 -20.40
CA SER A 8 -90.35 16.95 -19.75
C SER A 8 -90.69 16.98 -18.24
N PRO A 9 -90.18 17.92 -17.40
CA PRO A 9 -90.12 19.36 -17.73
C PRO A 9 -88.96 20.22 -17.19
N LYS A 10 -88.86 21.38 -17.86
CA LYS A 10 -88.13 22.59 -17.49
C LYS A 10 -88.69 23.21 -16.20
N PHE A 11 -87.81 23.68 -15.34
CA PHE A 11 -88.08 24.86 -14.50
C PHE A 11 -86.80 25.70 -14.41
N VAL A 12 -86.94 26.97 -14.77
CA VAL A 12 -86.00 28.05 -14.52
C VAL A 12 -86.15 28.45 -13.05
N SER A 13 -85.05 28.55 -12.29
CA SER A 13 -85.01 29.37 -11.07
C SER A 13 -83.58 29.69 -10.65
N THR A 14 -83.41 30.97 -10.35
CA THR A 14 -82.26 31.74 -9.88
C THR A 14 -81.87 31.41 -8.43
N ILE A 15 -80.61 31.04 -8.15
CA ILE A 15 -79.94 31.13 -6.82
C ILE A 15 -78.43 31.33 -7.12
N ALA A 16 -77.88 32.55 -7.14
CA ALA A 16 -77.46 33.38 -6.00
C ALA A 16 -76.59 32.62 -4.98
N ALA A 17 -75.27 32.82 -5.11
CA ALA A 17 -74.25 32.78 -4.05
C ALA A 17 -74.55 31.96 -2.78
N LEU A 18 -73.96 30.77 -2.69
CA LEU A 18 -73.36 30.31 -1.43
C LEU A 18 -71.90 29.95 -1.70
N SER A 19 -71.05 30.95 -1.50
CA SER A 19 -69.70 30.78 -0.97
C SER A 19 -69.82 30.09 0.38
N LEU A 20 -69.90 28.76 0.38
CA LEU A 20 -69.73 27.97 1.58
C LEU A 20 -68.23 27.82 1.81
N CYS A 21 -67.73 28.74 2.63
CA CYS A 21 -66.57 28.50 3.48
C CYS A 21 -66.80 27.17 4.21
N LEU A 22 -66.30 26.06 3.66
CA LEU A 22 -65.77 25.02 4.53
C LEU A 22 -64.42 25.54 5.02
N SER A 23 -64.50 26.40 6.03
CA SER A 23 -63.45 26.55 7.01
C SER A 23 -63.05 25.15 7.44
N SER A 24 -61.82 24.78 7.12
CA SER A 24 -60.95 23.89 7.89
C SER A 24 -61.63 23.25 9.10
N ALA A 25 -62.35 22.14 8.88
CA ALA A 25 -62.49 21.15 9.92
C ALA A 25 -61.12 20.48 10.02
N VAL A 26 -60.21 21.16 10.72
CA VAL A 26 -59.00 20.56 11.28
C VAL A 26 -59.52 19.45 12.18
N ALA A 27 -59.50 18.21 11.69
CA ALA A 27 -59.66 17.06 12.55
C ALA A 27 -58.50 17.13 13.55
N HIS A 28 -58.79 17.66 14.73
CA HIS A 28 -57.88 17.74 15.85
C HIS A 28 -57.57 16.29 16.24
N HIS A 29 -56.32 15.87 16.02
CA HIS A 29 -55.86 14.53 16.36
C HIS A 29 -54.66 14.62 17.32
N GLU A 30 -54.62 13.70 18.29
CA GLU A 30 -53.72 13.70 19.45
C GLU A 30 -52.35 13.04 19.18
N ASP A 31 -51.67 13.31 18.06
CA ASP A 31 -50.20 13.15 18.10
C ASP A 31 -49.55 14.43 18.61
N ASN A 32 -49.72 14.61 19.91
CA ASN A 32 -49.13 15.70 20.67
C ASN A 32 -47.63 15.51 20.88
N ASN A 33 -46.93 14.57 20.25
CA ASN A 33 -45.49 14.37 20.50
C ASN A 33 -44.59 15.15 19.53
N TRP A 34 -45.13 15.63 18.42
CA TRP A 34 -44.44 16.58 17.54
C TRP A 34 -44.73 18.02 17.98
N GLU A 35 -43.71 18.86 17.94
CA GLU A 35 -43.75 20.30 18.12
C GLU A 35 -43.34 20.97 16.82
N ILE A 36 -44.27 21.72 16.22
CA ILE A 36 -44.06 22.41 14.95
C ILE A 36 -44.10 23.91 15.24
N SER A 37 -43.01 24.60 14.97
CA SER A 37 -42.91 26.06 15.13
C SER A 37 -42.57 26.72 13.81
N GLY A 38 -43.22 27.82 13.44
CA GLY A 38 -42.96 28.50 12.16
C GLY A 38 -44.14 29.28 11.57
N ASN A 39 -43.90 29.98 10.47
CA ASN A 39 -44.93 30.68 9.71
C ASN A 39 -45.73 29.70 8.84
N ASN A 40 -47.06 29.88 8.82
CA ASN A 40 -47.98 29.15 7.95
C ASN A 40 -48.04 27.62 8.23
N SER A 41 -48.04 27.23 9.50
CA SER A 41 -47.99 25.82 9.96
C SER A 41 -49.33 25.08 9.82
N ASN A 42 -49.71 24.73 8.58
CA ASN A 42 -50.81 23.78 8.35
C ASN A 42 -50.27 22.34 8.46
N HIS A 43 -50.77 21.60 9.47
CA HIS A 43 -50.51 20.17 9.64
C HIS A 43 -51.82 19.41 9.81
N SER A 44 -51.86 18.17 9.32
CA SER A 44 -52.98 17.26 9.53
C SER A 44 -52.45 15.94 10.08
N GLY A 45 -53.08 15.43 11.13
CA GLY A 45 -52.81 14.11 11.70
C GLY A 45 -53.94 13.16 11.35
N SER A 46 -53.63 11.99 10.80
CA SER A 46 -54.61 10.91 10.66
C SER A 46 -54.10 9.67 11.40
N GLY A 47 -54.78 9.29 12.49
CA GLY A 47 -54.62 7.96 13.08
C GLY A 47 -54.90 7.88 14.57
N SER A 48 -56.11 7.47 14.94
CA SER A 48 -56.45 7.06 16.32
C SER A 48 -55.43 6.04 16.85
N SER A 49 -54.81 6.33 18.00
CA SER A 49 -53.83 5.54 18.75
C SER A 49 -52.41 5.36 18.14
N GLY A 50 -51.40 5.98 18.80
CA GLY A 50 -49.97 5.59 18.88
C GLY A 50 -49.16 5.24 17.62
N SER A 51 -49.75 5.27 16.43
CA SER A 51 -49.20 4.75 15.16
C SER A 51 -49.66 5.56 13.94
N GLY A 52 -50.25 6.74 14.18
CA GLY A 52 -50.74 7.62 13.12
C GLY A 52 -49.63 8.18 12.24
N THR A 53 -50.02 8.95 11.22
CA THR A 53 -49.08 9.72 10.38
C THR A 53 -49.38 11.20 10.54
N THR A 54 -48.34 11.97 10.86
CA THR A 54 -48.34 13.44 10.86
C THR A 54 -47.85 13.92 9.49
N THR A 55 -48.66 14.70 8.78
CA THR A 55 -48.28 15.25 7.47
C THR A 55 -48.10 16.77 7.54
N ILE A 56 -46.95 17.24 7.06
CA ILE A 56 -46.58 18.65 6.95
C ILE A 56 -46.65 19.06 5.47
N SER A 57 -47.73 19.72 5.10
CA SER A 57 -47.98 20.12 3.70
C SER A 57 -47.44 21.52 3.39
N ASN A 58 -47.45 22.45 4.35
CA ASN A 58 -46.91 23.81 4.21
C ASN A 58 -46.22 24.23 5.51
N LEU A 59 -44.92 24.51 5.43
CA LEU A 59 -44.14 25.13 6.50
C LEU A 59 -43.07 25.99 5.83
N GLU A 60 -43.42 27.20 5.39
CA GLU A 60 -42.53 28.05 4.59
C GLU A 60 -41.22 28.38 5.31
N SER A 61 -41.33 28.64 6.63
CA SER A 61 -40.21 28.82 7.53
C SER A 61 -40.53 28.28 8.91
N GLY A 62 -39.68 27.39 9.46
CA GLY A 62 -39.94 26.77 10.76
C GLY A 62 -39.07 25.56 11.13
N SER A 63 -39.37 24.96 12.28
CA SER A 63 -38.76 23.73 12.78
C SER A 63 -39.82 22.72 13.22
N ILE A 64 -39.54 21.45 12.99
CA ILE A 64 -40.29 20.28 13.42
C ILE A 64 -39.41 19.55 14.42
N THR A 65 -39.84 19.46 15.67
CA THR A 65 -39.06 18.82 16.73
C THR A 65 -39.93 17.83 17.49
N THR A 66 -39.36 16.78 18.06
CA THR A 66 -40.09 16.02 19.08
C THR A 66 -40.19 16.83 20.37
N LYS A 67 -41.34 16.79 21.05
CA LYS A 67 -41.51 17.47 22.34
C LYS A 67 -40.51 16.95 23.37
N SER A 68 -40.18 17.82 24.32
CA SER A 68 -39.19 17.50 25.35
C SER A 68 -39.58 16.32 26.26
N ASP A 69 -40.86 16.01 26.38
CA ASP A 69 -41.48 14.92 27.15
C ASP A 69 -41.94 13.73 26.28
N ALA A 70 -41.76 13.79 24.96
CA ALA A 70 -42.12 12.71 24.05
C ALA A 70 -41.27 11.45 24.33
N THR A 71 -41.90 10.31 24.59
CA THR A 71 -41.19 9.03 24.83
C THR A 71 -41.94 7.86 24.18
N GLY A 72 -41.22 6.77 23.91
CA GLY A 72 -41.81 5.59 23.29
C GLY A 72 -42.09 5.78 21.80
N THR A 73 -43.06 5.04 21.25
CA THR A 73 -43.39 5.12 19.82
C THR A 73 -44.30 6.30 19.53
N ILE A 74 -43.93 7.16 18.58
CA ILE A 74 -44.70 8.32 18.12
C ILE A 74 -45.12 8.15 16.65
N SER A 75 -45.98 9.04 16.12
CA SER A 75 -46.42 8.96 14.71
C SER A 75 -45.27 8.98 13.72
N SER A 76 -45.54 8.38 12.56
CA SER A 76 -44.74 8.61 11.35
C SER A 76 -44.86 10.07 10.89
N LEU A 77 -43.85 10.57 10.18
CA LEU A 77 -43.80 11.94 9.68
C LEU A 77 -43.68 11.95 8.15
N ILE A 78 -44.54 12.73 7.49
CA ILE A 78 -44.45 13.03 6.05
C ILE A 78 -44.26 14.54 5.87
N ILE A 79 -43.29 14.94 5.05
CA ILE A 79 -43.05 16.34 4.67
C ILE A 79 -43.22 16.47 3.15
N GLU A 80 -44.18 17.29 2.73
CA GLU A 80 -44.55 17.47 1.31
C GLU A 80 -44.16 18.85 0.76
N GLY A 81 -44.05 19.84 1.65
CA GLY A 81 -43.82 21.24 1.29
C GLY A 81 -42.35 21.66 1.27
N LYS A 82 -42.12 22.91 0.85
CA LYS A 82 -40.85 23.61 1.04
C LYS A 82 -40.77 24.17 2.46
N THR A 83 -39.63 23.97 3.12
CA THR A 83 -39.29 24.56 4.41
C THR A 83 -37.92 25.17 4.40
N ASN A 84 -37.82 26.41 4.87
CA ASN A 84 -36.54 27.10 5.06
C ASN A 84 -36.33 27.42 6.54
N ASN A 85 -35.10 27.38 7.04
CA ASN A 85 -34.84 27.85 8.39
C ASN A 85 -33.41 28.39 8.47
N ASP A 86 -33.23 29.55 9.09
CA ASP A 86 -31.93 30.20 9.19
C ASP A 86 -31.28 30.03 10.58
N ASN A 87 -32.07 29.63 11.60
CA ASN A 87 -31.66 29.67 13.01
C ASN A 87 -31.66 28.30 13.72
N LYS A 88 -32.56 27.37 13.36
CA LYS A 88 -32.69 26.04 14.00
C LYS A 88 -32.66 24.90 12.96
N PRO A 89 -32.41 23.64 13.37
CA PRO A 89 -32.70 22.50 12.50
C PRO A 89 -34.15 22.54 12.03
N ILE A 90 -34.39 22.18 10.77
CA ILE A 90 -35.75 22.01 10.26
C ILE A 90 -36.39 20.77 10.88
N LEU A 91 -35.61 19.71 11.12
CA LEU A 91 -36.09 18.50 11.78
C LEU A 91 -35.13 18.06 12.89
N GLU A 92 -35.63 17.95 14.12
CA GLU A 92 -34.92 17.33 15.25
C GLU A 92 -35.76 16.21 15.86
N VAL A 93 -35.21 15.00 15.89
CA VAL A 93 -35.84 13.82 16.49
C VAL A 93 -35.06 13.37 17.71
N GLY A 94 -35.77 13.28 18.83
CA GLY A 94 -35.19 13.01 20.15
C GLY A 94 -34.80 14.30 20.88
N ASN A 95 -34.24 14.15 22.08
CA ASN A 95 -33.82 15.28 22.90
C ASN A 95 -32.51 14.95 23.64
N GLY A 96 -31.48 15.75 23.43
CA GLY A 96 -30.18 15.55 24.08
C GLY A 96 -30.13 15.87 25.59
N ASN A 97 -31.12 16.61 26.10
CA ASN A 97 -31.14 17.08 27.48
C ASN A 97 -31.95 16.17 28.43
N ASN A 98 -32.95 15.43 27.92
CA ASN A 98 -33.95 14.79 28.78
C ASN A 98 -33.99 13.26 28.73
N LYS A 99 -33.07 12.59 28.02
CA LYS A 99 -33.07 11.11 27.83
C LYS A 99 -34.38 10.56 27.21
N SER A 100 -35.15 11.42 26.56
CA SER A 100 -36.42 11.10 25.93
C SER A 100 -36.16 10.29 24.65
N ILE A 101 -36.17 8.97 24.79
CA ILE A 101 -36.00 8.02 23.68
C ILE A 101 -37.33 7.90 22.95
N VAL A 102 -37.35 8.26 21.67
CA VAL A 102 -38.50 8.06 20.80
C VAL A 102 -38.22 6.99 19.74
N ASN A 103 -39.27 6.27 19.36
CA ASN A 103 -39.28 5.37 18.22
C ASN A 103 -40.21 5.97 17.15
N VAL A 104 -39.64 6.39 16.03
CA VAL A 104 -40.41 6.91 14.88
C VAL A 104 -40.49 5.80 13.83
N PRO A 105 -41.67 5.27 13.49
CA PRO A 105 -41.78 4.18 12.53
C PRO A 105 -41.24 4.57 11.15
N THR A 106 -41.65 5.72 10.61
CA THR A 106 -41.18 6.21 9.31
C THR A 106 -41.13 7.73 9.25
N ILE A 107 -40.09 8.27 8.62
CA ILE A 107 -39.98 9.68 8.23
C ILE A 107 -39.80 9.72 6.72
N THR A 108 -40.65 10.45 6.00
CA THR A 108 -40.60 10.58 4.54
C THR A 108 -40.56 12.04 4.12
N ILE A 109 -39.52 12.40 3.36
CA ILE A 109 -39.46 13.64 2.59
C ILE A 109 -39.95 13.32 1.19
N LYS A 110 -41.11 13.83 0.78
CA LYS A 110 -41.72 13.51 -0.52
C LYS A 110 -40.94 14.11 -1.69
N GLU A 111 -41.17 13.55 -2.87
CA GLU A 111 -40.74 14.16 -4.12
C GLU A 111 -41.29 15.59 -4.24
N GLY A 112 -40.44 16.52 -4.69
CA GLY A 112 -40.77 17.96 -4.74
C GLY A 112 -40.60 18.73 -3.42
N ALA A 113 -40.61 18.05 -2.26
CA ALA A 113 -40.34 18.71 -0.99
C ALA A 113 -38.89 19.22 -0.92
N THR A 114 -38.68 20.39 -0.32
CA THR A 114 -37.36 21.02 -0.20
C THR A 114 -37.14 21.53 1.21
N LEU A 115 -36.16 20.99 1.92
CA LEU A 115 -35.74 21.42 3.24
C LEU A 115 -34.39 22.12 3.11
N ASN A 116 -34.36 23.44 3.24
CA ASN A 116 -33.14 24.23 3.05
C ASN A 116 -32.76 25.04 4.30
N ARG A 117 -31.53 24.87 4.80
CA ARG A 117 -31.01 25.63 5.94
C ARG A 117 -29.92 26.61 5.50
N THR A 118 -30.05 27.89 5.86
CA THR A 118 -29.02 28.91 5.57
C THR A 118 -28.57 29.61 6.85
N ILE A 119 -27.35 29.33 7.35
CA ILE A 119 -26.85 30.02 8.56
C ILE A 119 -26.16 31.32 8.12
N GLN A 120 -26.72 32.48 8.53
CA GLN A 120 -26.13 33.79 8.21
C GLN A 120 -25.13 34.29 9.28
N ASN A 121 -25.23 33.85 10.55
CA ASN A 121 -24.35 34.33 11.63
C ASN A 121 -24.02 33.24 12.70
N GLY A 122 -22.77 32.77 12.73
CA GLY A 122 -22.04 32.52 13.99
C GLY A 122 -22.06 31.16 14.72
N SER A 123 -22.82 30.14 14.34
CA SER A 123 -22.73 28.82 15.02
C SER A 123 -22.87 27.63 14.07
N GLN A 124 -22.12 26.55 14.33
CA GLN A 124 -22.27 25.27 13.62
C GLN A 124 -23.65 24.68 13.90
N GLY A 125 -24.29 24.08 12.88
CA GLY A 125 -25.61 23.49 13.03
C GLY A 125 -25.94 22.43 11.97
N TRP A 126 -27.15 21.86 12.05
CA TRP A 126 -27.59 20.74 11.20
C TRP A 126 -28.98 21.01 10.63
N ASN A 127 -29.26 20.68 9.38
CA ASN A 127 -30.62 20.84 8.85
C ASN A 127 -31.57 19.78 9.46
N ILE A 128 -31.16 18.52 9.42
CA ILE A 128 -31.83 17.41 10.10
C ILE A 128 -30.90 16.83 11.15
N ILE A 129 -31.41 16.57 12.35
CA ILE A 129 -30.68 15.86 13.41
C ILE A 129 -31.53 14.75 14.05
N PHE A 130 -30.96 13.56 14.17
CA PHE A 130 -31.50 12.44 14.95
C PHE A 130 -30.57 12.17 16.12
N ARG A 131 -31.13 12.10 17.34
CA ARG A 131 -30.33 12.07 18.56
C ARG A 131 -31.03 11.42 19.77
N GLY A 132 -30.38 11.48 20.93
CA GLY A 132 -30.95 11.07 22.22
C GLY A 132 -31.18 9.57 22.38
N GLY A 133 -30.49 8.72 21.61
CA GLY A 133 -30.71 7.27 21.61
C GLY A 133 -31.99 6.84 20.91
N SER A 134 -32.63 7.76 20.18
CA SER A 134 -33.88 7.50 19.45
C SER A 134 -33.67 6.50 18.32
N THR A 135 -34.74 5.79 17.96
CA THR A 135 -34.76 4.86 16.83
C THR A 135 -35.70 5.33 15.73
N ILE A 136 -35.22 5.40 14.51
CA ILE A 136 -36.03 5.63 13.32
C ILE A 136 -36.12 4.31 12.55
N GLY A 137 -37.33 3.81 12.32
CA GLY A 137 -37.56 2.56 11.58
C GLY A 137 -37.18 2.71 10.10
N SER A 138 -37.67 3.76 9.45
CA SER A 138 -37.30 4.10 8.07
C SER A 138 -37.17 5.61 7.89
N PHE A 139 -36.08 6.07 7.30
CA PHE A 139 -35.91 7.42 6.80
C PHE A 139 -35.83 7.39 5.27
N GLU A 140 -36.80 8.00 4.61
CA GLU A 140 -36.92 8.04 3.15
C GLU A 140 -36.80 9.47 2.64
N ASN A 141 -35.72 9.78 1.94
CA ASN A 141 -35.59 11.03 1.22
C ASN A 141 -35.89 10.84 -0.27
N LYS A 142 -36.98 11.43 -0.76
CA LYS A 142 -37.34 11.55 -2.18
C LYS A 142 -37.29 13.01 -2.67
N GLY A 143 -37.08 13.96 -1.77
CA GLY A 143 -37.02 15.39 -2.06
C GLY A 143 -35.61 15.94 -2.06
N THR A 144 -35.46 17.22 -1.74
CA THR A 144 -34.16 17.91 -1.60
C THR A 144 -33.94 18.36 -0.17
N ILE A 145 -32.80 17.97 0.42
CA ILE A 145 -32.35 18.45 1.72
C ILE A 145 -31.01 19.16 1.48
N SER A 146 -30.94 20.45 1.81
CA SER A 146 -29.73 21.24 1.57
C SER A 146 -29.32 22.11 2.73
N SER A 147 -28.03 22.41 2.82
CA SER A 147 -27.50 23.33 3.82
C SER A 147 -26.44 24.25 3.23
N GLY A 148 -26.51 25.52 3.60
CA GLY A 148 -25.51 26.54 3.28
C GLY A 148 -24.33 26.53 4.25
N LYS A 149 -23.51 27.59 4.21
CA LYS A 149 -22.26 27.74 4.96
C LYS A 149 -22.43 27.38 6.45
N LYS A 150 -21.46 26.63 6.99
CA LYS A 150 -21.32 26.28 8.41
C LYS A 150 -22.41 25.37 8.98
N ALA A 151 -23.21 24.72 8.13
CA ALA A 151 -24.18 23.71 8.55
C ALA A 151 -23.96 22.37 7.84
N GLY A 152 -24.00 21.27 8.58
CA GLY A 152 -24.18 19.96 7.97
C GLY A 152 -25.64 19.70 7.62
N THR A 153 -25.89 18.74 6.73
CA THR A 153 -27.24 18.55 6.17
C THR A 153 -28.05 17.54 6.97
N VAL A 154 -27.60 16.30 7.06
CA VAL A 154 -28.25 15.26 7.87
C VAL A 154 -27.26 14.75 8.92
N TYR A 155 -27.66 14.77 10.19
CA TYR A 155 -26.80 14.38 11.30
C TYR A 155 -27.44 13.34 12.19
N LEU A 156 -26.76 12.20 12.33
CA LEU A 156 -27.14 11.17 13.29
C LEU A 156 -26.09 11.20 14.41
N LEU A 157 -26.53 11.58 15.60
CA LEU A 157 -25.67 11.78 16.76
C LEU A 157 -26.12 10.86 17.89
N THR A 158 -25.20 10.10 18.47
CA THR A 158 -25.43 9.48 19.77
C THR A 158 -24.93 10.43 20.85
N ASP A 159 -25.81 11.07 21.62
CA ASP A 159 -25.43 12.01 22.68
C ASP A 159 -24.53 11.32 23.76
N GLY A 160 -23.63 12.08 24.39
CA GLY A 160 -22.52 11.55 25.21
C GLY A 160 -22.87 10.55 26.34
N ASN A 161 -21.91 9.67 26.64
CA ASN A 161 -21.86 8.60 27.65
C ASN A 161 -23.14 8.34 28.48
N ASN A 162 -24.09 7.61 27.88
CA ASN A 162 -25.26 6.94 28.50
C ASN A 162 -26.58 7.71 28.56
N ASN A 163 -26.74 8.85 27.88
CA ASN A 163 -28.05 9.48 27.72
C ASN A 163 -28.84 8.82 26.57
N GLY A 164 -29.57 7.73 26.89
CA GLY A 164 -30.59 7.17 26.00
C GLY A 164 -30.17 5.97 25.12
N GLY A 165 -28.88 5.63 25.08
CA GLY A 165 -28.35 4.56 24.22
C GLY A 165 -27.88 5.06 22.85
N GLN A 166 -27.51 4.15 21.95
CA GLN A 166 -27.07 4.49 20.60
C GLN A 166 -28.25 4.98 19.75
N THR A 167 -28.11 6.10 19.04
CA THR A 167 -29.11 6.53 18.06
C THR A 167 -29.07 5.60 16.85
N VAL A 168 -30.22 5.05 16.45
CA VAL A 168 -30.33 4.04 15.40
C VAL A 168 -31.28 4.50 14.29
N VAL A 169 -30.86 4.33 13.04
CA VAL A 169 -31.78 4.32 11.89
C VAL A 169 -31.72 2.95 11.25
N ARG A 170 -32.81 2.20 11.26
CA ARG A 170 -32.80 0.84 10.69
C ARG A 170 -32.64 0.90 9.18
N ASN A 171 -33.50 1.64 8.49
CA ASN A 171 -33.42 1.80 7.04
C ASN A 171 -33.26 3.28 6.69
N PHE A 172 -32.15 3.63 6.06
CA PHE A 172 -31.91 4.96 5.49
C PHE A 172 -31.92 4.84 3.97
N THR A 173 -32.92 5.39 3.31
CA THR A 173 -33.05 5.36 1.84
C THR A 173 -33.02 6.77 1.28
N ASN A 174 -32.07 7.03 0.38
CA ASN A 174 -32.00 8.26 -0.39
C ASN A 174 -32.27 7.99 -1.88
N ASN A 175 -33.37 8.53 -2.39
CA ASN A 175 -33.69 8.60 -3.82
C ASN A 175 -33.83 10.06 -4.30
N GLY A 176 -33.62 11.02 -3.40
CA GLY A 176 -33.61 12.46 -3.67
C GLY A 176 -32.20 13.05 -3.59
N THR A 177 -32.11 14.33 -3.23
CA THR A 177 -30.84 15.04 -3.06
C THR A 177 -30.57 15.37 -1.60
N ILE A 178 -29.35 15.09 -1.12
CA ILE A 178 -28.80 15.58 0.14
C ILE A 178 -27.53 16.38 -0.20
N LYS A 179 -27.50 17.67 0.13
CA LYS A 179 -26.44 18.57 -0.35
C LYS A 179 -25.91 19.53 0.70
N ALA A 180 -24.60 19.46 0.97
CA ALA A 180 -23.86 20.46 1.75
C ALA A 180 -23.12 21.44 0.81
N ILE A 181 -23.29 22.75 1.01
CA ILE A 181 -22.77 23.79 0.11
C ILE A 181 -21.76 24.69 0.82
N GLU A 182 -20.60 24.93 0.20
CA GLU A 182 -19.60 25.93 0.61
C GLU A 182 -19.19 25.82 2.09
N SER A 183 -18.93 24.59 2.52
CA SER A 183 -18.60 24.30 3.91
C SER A 183 -17.09 24.32 4.15
N GLU A 184 -16.69 24.83 5.33
CA GLU A 184 -15.37 24.61 5.93
C GLU A 184 -15.16 23.10 6.24
N ASP A 185 -13.92 22.67 6.51
CA ASP A 185 -13.44 21.27 6.62
C ASP A 185 -14.13 20.38 7.70
N VAL A 186 -15.22 20.86 8.32
CA VAL A 186 -15.87 20.23 9.48
C VAL A 186 -17.31 19.75 9.23
N ASN A 187 -17.92 20.06 8.07
CA ASN A 187 -19.30 19.63 7.79
C ASN A 187 -19.39 18.52 6.74
N ALA A 188 -20.52 17.81 6.78
CA ALA A 188 -20.85 16.78 5.81
C ALA A 188 -22.31 16.85 5.36
N ALA A 189 -22.59 16.30 4.18
CA ALA A 189 -23.97 16.15 3.71
C ALA A 189 -24.70 15.08 4.56
N LEU A 190 -24.03 13.99 4.89
CA LEU A 190 -24.48 13.02 5.89
C LEU A 190 -23.35 12.77 6.89
N ARG A 191 -23.64 12.94 8.18
CA ARG A 191 -22.71 12.63 9.27
C ARG A 191 -23.32 11.62 10.22
N LEU A 192 -22.59 10.55 10.52
CA LEU A 192 -22.84 9.63 11.62
C LEU A 192 -21.76 9.85 12.67
N GLN A 193 -22.15 10.35 13.84
CA GLN A 193 -21.25 10.47 14.98
C GLN A 193 -21.73 9.58 16.13
N GLY A 194 -21.11 8.40 16.26
CA GLY A 194 -21.45 7.35 17.22
C GLY A 194 -22.81 6.69 17.00
N ALA A 195 -23.53 7.04 15.94
CA ALA A 195 -24.83 6.48 15.60
C ALA A 195 -24.69 5.21 14.73
N LYS A 196 -25.78 4.44 14.65
CA LYS A 196 -25.87 3.21 13.85
C LYS A 196 -26.89 3.36 12.72
N ILE A 197 -26.52 2.90 11.53
CA ILE A 197 -27.48 2.53 10.48
C ILE A 197 -27.43 1.00 10.27
N GLU A 198 -28.56 0.31 10.20
CA GLU A 198 -28.56 -1.11 9.84
C GLU A 198 -28.40 -1.24 8.31
N THR A 199 -29.28 -0.62 7.54
CA THR A 199 -29.20 -0.57 6.07
C THR A 199 -29.22 0.88 5.58
N PHE A 200 -28.11 1.30 4.96
CA PHE A 200 -27.99 2.53 4.21
C PHE A 200 -28.09 2.22 2.72
N LYS A 201 -29.01 2.86 2.01
CA LYS A 201 -29.16 2.75 0.56
C LYS A 201 -29.26 4.14 -0.09
N ASN A 202 -28.27 4.49 -0.90
CA ASN A 202 -28.39 5.58 -1.86
C ASN A 202 -28.82 4.99 -3.20
N GLU A 203 -30.10 5.12 -3.54
CA GLU A 203 -30.69 4.51 -4.74
C GLU A 203 -30.17 5.18 -6.02
N LYS A 204 -30.43 4.56 -7.17
CA LYS A 204 -29.96 5.05 -8.49
C LYS A 204 -30.28 6.52 -8.79
N GLY A 205 -31.42 7.04 -8.31
CA GLY A 205 -31.80 8.46 -8.44
C GLY A 205 -31.23 9.37 -7.35
N GLY A 206 -30.66 8.78 -6.31
CA GLY A 206 -30.12 9.48 -5.14
C GLY A 206 -28.80 10.20 -5.40
N LEU A 207 -28.75 11.47 -5.00
CA LEU A 207 -27.55 12.29 -4.96
C LEU A 207 -27.20 12.66 -3.53
N ILE A 208 -25.98 12.35 -3.10
CA ILE A 208 -25.38 12.89 -1.87
C ILE A 208 -24.16 13.69 -2.28
N SER A 209 -24.16 15.00 -2.03
CA SER A 209 -23.11 15.87 -2.53
C SER A 209 -22.61 16.90 -1.52
N ALA A 210 -21.32 17.19 -1.60
CA ALA A 210 -20.65 18.25 -0.84
C ALA A 210 -19.76 19.09 -1.75
N THR A 211 -19.63 20.39 -1.48
CA THR A 211 -18.68 21.29 -2.17
C THR A 211 -17.74 21.98 -1.19
N GLY A 212 -16.58 22.46 -1.67
CA GLY A 212 -15.53 23.03 -0.82
C GLY A 212 -14.78 21.95 -0.04
N GLY A 213 -14.47 22.22 1.23
CA GLY A 213 -13.77 21.30 2.13
C GLY A 213 -14.67 20.24 2.79
N ALA A 214 -15.98 20.27 2.53
CA ALA A 214 -16.89 19.29 3.13
C ALA A 214 -16.77 17.88 2.53
N VAL A 215 -17.18 16.91 3.36
CA VAL A 215 -17.27 15.49 3.02
C VAL A 215 -18.71 15.15 2.62
N ALA A 216 -18.93 14.27 1.64
CA ALA A 216 -20.32 13.88 1.33
C ALA A 216 -20.89 12.98 2.44
N ILE A 217 -20.16 11.94 2.85
CA ILE A 217 -20.53 11.06 3.97
C ILE A 217 -19.38 10.94 4.97
N GLN A 218 -19.62 11.30 6.23
CA GLN A 218 -18.66 11.16 7.32
C GLN A 218 -19.19 10.21 8.39
N ILE A 219 -18.41 9.20 8.76
CA ILE A 219 -18.75 8.22 9.80
C ILE A 219 -17.63 8.19 10.83
N GLU A 220 -17.98 8.49 12.06
CA GLU A 220 -17.00 8.58 13.13
C GLU A 220 -17.56 8.34 14.53
N ARG A 221 -16.67 8.27 15.51
CA ARG A 221 -17.02 8.18 16.93
C ARG A 221 -17.55 9.49 17.48
N ASN A 222 -18.49 9.42 18.42
CA ASN A 222 -18.75 10.54 19.33
C ASN A 222 -17.86 10.45 20.59
N GLY A 223 -17.09 11.48 20.90
CA GLY A 223 -16.28 11.60 22.12
C GLY A 223 -14.79 11.28 21.98
N ASN A 224 -13.99 11.76 22.94
CA ASN A 224 -12.53 11.59 22.97
C ASN A 224 -12.13 10.33 23.77
N ASN A 225 -11.03 9.67 23.38
CA ASN A 225 -10.33 8.63 24.15
C ASN A 225 -11.14 7.36 24.51
N GLY A 226 -11.83 6.75 23.54
CA GLY A 226 -12.30 5.36 23.67
C GLY A 226 -13.54 5.11 24.54
N THR A 227 -14.22 6.16 25.01
CA THR A 227 -15.38 6.02 25.91
C THR A 227 -16.75 6.19 25.25
N GLY A 228 -16.79 6.54 23.96
CA GLY A 228 -18.04 6.73 23.22
C GLY A 228 -18.25 5.74 22.08
N TYR A 229 -19.46 5.72 21.54
CA TYR A 229 -19.85 4.82 20.45
C TYR A 229 -19.12 5.16 19.15
N ASP A 230 -18.67 4.14 18.43
CA ASP A 230 -18.19 4.24 17.06
C ASP A 230 -19.39 4.39 16.11
N GLY A 231 -19.19 5.12 15.02
CA GLY A 231 -20.19 5.17 13.95
C GLY A 231 -20.27 3.80 13.29
N SER A 232 -21.47 3.30 12.99
CA SER A 232 -21.60 1.98 12.38
C SER A 232 -22.65 1.92 11.29
N ILE A 233 -22.35 1.16 10.23
CA ILE A 233 -23.30 0.79 9.19
C ILE A 233 -23.17 -0.70 8.93
N GLU A 234 -24.23 -1.50 9.13
CA GLU A 234 -24.11 -2.93 8.83
C GLU A 234 -24.02 -3.14 7.30
N THR A 235 -24.99 -2.61 6.56
CA THR A 235 -25.05 -2.72 5.09
C THR A 235 -25.10 -1.34 4.45
N PHE A 236 -24.05 -0.96 3.73
CA PHE A 236 -23.96 0.26 2.95
C PHE A 236 -24.07 -0.08 1.46
N ILE A 237 -25.09 0.44 0.78
CA ILE A 237 -25.34 0.24 -0.65
C ILE A 237 -25.37 1.61 -1.33
N ASN A 238 -24.51 1.81 -2.32
CA ASN A 238 -24.58 2.97 -3.21
C ASN A 238 -24.89 2.52 -4.63
N GLU A 239 -26.07 2.82 -5.13
CA GLU A 239 -26.49 2.69 -6.54
C GLU A 239 -26.52 4.05 -7.26
N GLY A 240 -26.65 5.13 -6.49
CA GLY A 240 -26.70 6.51 -6.97
C GLY A 240 -25.33 7.19 -7.05
N THR A 241 -25.31 8.50 -6.83
CA THR A 241 -24.08 9.32 -6.86
C THR A 241 -23.73 9.88 -5.49
N ILE A 242 -22.48 9.67 -5.07
CA ILE A 242 -21.86 10.35 -3.93
C ILE A 242 -20.72 11.20 -4.47
N SER A 243 -20.75 12.52 -4.24
CA SER A 243 -19.78 13.45 -4.82
C SER A 243 -19.29 14.48 -3.81
N ALA A 244 -17.98 14.75 -3.73
CA ALA A 244 -17.46 15.76 -2.82
C ALA A 244 -16.32 16.60 -3.43
N GLY A 245 -16.09 17.79 -2.88
CA GLY A 245 -14.87 18.56 -3.19
C GLY A 245 -13.63 17.84 -2.68
N GLU A 246 -13.54 17.51 -1.39
CA GLU A 246 -12.35 16.87 -0.83
C GLU A 246 -12.46 15.33 -0.77
N ARG A 247 -13.31 14.80 0.12
CA ARG A 247 -13.49 13.35 0.35
C ARG A 247 -14.94 12.95 0.16
N ALA A 248 -15.22 11.94 -0.66
CA ALA A 248 -16.61 11.52 -0.87
C ALA A 248 -17.14 10.73 0.34
N VAL A 249 -16.41 9.70 0.78
CA VAL A 249 -16.71 8.95 2.00
C VAL A 249 -15.51 8.99 2.94
N SER A 250 -15.71 9.39 4.19
CA SER A 250 -14.68 9.44 5.23
C SER A 250 -15.08 8.60 6.44
N LEU A 251 -14.23 7.65 6.80
CA LEU A 251 -14.46 6.69 7.87
C LEU A 251 -13.36 6.82 8.92
N ALA A 252 -13.68 7.13 10.17
CA ALA A 252 -12.70 7.23 11.25
C ALA A 252 -13.33 6.82 12.58
N HIS A 253 -12.94 5.70 13.19
CA HIS A 253 -13.74 5.02 14.22
C HIS A 253 -15.10 4.60 13.68
N ALA A 254 -15.06 3.86 12.58
CA ALA A 254 -16.24 3.35 11.91
C ALA A 254 -16.21 1.82 11.85
N THR A 255 -17.36 1.19 12.05
CA THR A 255 -17.56 -0.24 11.78
C THR A 255 -18.50 -0.40 10.60
N ILE A 256 -18.04 -1.02 9.52
CA ILE A 256 -18.88 -1.38 8.38
C ILE A 256 -18.79 -2.88 8.10
N THR A 257 -19.92 -3.58 8.08
CA THR A 257 -19.90 -5.02 7.75
C THR A 257 -19.79 -5.21 6.24
N SER A 258 -20.68 -4.59 5.46
CA SER A 258 -20.67 -4.67 4.00
C SER A 258 -20.80 -3.28 3.39
N PHE A 259 -19.83 -2.90 2.55
CA PHE A 259 -19.86 -1.71 1.72
C PHE A 259 -19.92 -2.13 0.25
N ASP A 260 -21.04 -1.89 -0.43
CA ASP A 260 -21.23 -2.22 -1.84
C ASP A 260 -21.48 -0.95 -2.66
N ASN A 261 -20.48 -0.56 -3.46
CA ASN A 261 -20.62 0.50 -4.44
C ASN A 261 -20.96 -0.08 -5.81
N GLN A 262 -22.19 0.11 -6.26
CA GLN A 262 -22.70 -0.21 -7.60
C GLN A 262 -22.89 1.04 -8.47
N GLY A 263 -22.98 2.20 -7.82
CA GLY A 263 -23.17 3.51 -8.43
C GLY A 263 -21.85 4.26 -8.64
N THR A 264 -21.87 5.55 -8.35
CA THR A 264 -20.77 6.47 -8.60
C THR A 264 -20.29 7.13 -7.32
N ILE A 265 -18.98 7.13 -7.09
CA ILE A 265 -18.30 7.89 -6.04
C ILE A 265 -17.27 8.80 -6.72
N LYS A 266 -17.38 10.12 -6.51
CA LYS A 266 -16.49 11.12 -7.15
C LYS A 266 -15.95 12.13 -6.15
N SER A 267 -14.69 12.52 -6.32
CA SER A 267 -14.12 13.65 -5.57
C SER A 267 -12.88 14.25 -6.21
N GLU A 268 -12.39 15.38 -5.70
CA GLU A 268 -11.11 15.93 -6.15
C GLU A 268 -9.90 15.30 -5.46
N LYS A 269 -10.03 14.80 -4.21
CA LYS A 269 -8.89 14.22 -3.47
C LYS A 269 -9.06 12.73 -3.20
N VAL A 270 -10.08 12.29 -2.46
CA VAL A 270 -10.20 10.87 -2.07
C VAL A 270 -11.62 10.36 -2.18
N GLY A 271 -11.83 9.25 -2.89
CA GLY A 271 -13.14 8.63 -3.04
C GLY A 271 -13.60 8.04 -1.71
N ILE A 272 -12.88 7.02 -1.24
CA ILE A 272 -13.12 6.41 0.07
C ILE A 272 -11.87 6.56 0.92
N ALA A 273 -11.96 7.39 1.96
CA ALA A 273 -10.91 7.59 2.95
C ALA A 273 -11.21 6.77 4.20
N ILE A 274 -10.30 5.86 4.53
CA ILE A 274 -10.42 4.97 5.68
C ILE A 274 -9.31 5.33 6.67
N GLY A 275 -9.70 6.00 7.74
CA GLY A 275 -8.85 6.55 8.78
C GLY A 275 -8.52 5.55 9.90
N SER A 276 -7.58 5.96 10.74
CA SER A 276 -6.64 5.09 11.44
C SER A 276 -7.03 4.54 12.79
N GLN A 277 -8.19 4.93 13.30
CA GLN A 277 -8.51 4.74 14.71
C GLN A 277 -9.68 3.75 14.79
N ASN A 278 -9.42 2.48 15.11
CA ASN A 278 -10.43 1.42 15.25
C ASN A 278 -11.44 1.29 14.09
N THR A 279 -11.04 1.62 12.86
CA THR A 279 -11.92 1.43 11.71
C THR A 279 -11.85 -0.02 11.24
N THR A 280 -13.01 -0.67 11.12
CA THR A 280 -13.12 -2.03 10.60
C THR A 280 -14.09 -2.05 9.43
N ILE A 281 -13.69 -2.72 8.34
CA ILE A 281 -14.57 -3.01 7.21
C ILE A 281 -14.41 -4.48 6.90
N THR A 282 -15.48 -5.28 7.05
CA THR A 282 -15.39 -6.70 6.71
C THR A 282 -15.29 -6.89 5.20
N HIS A 283 -16.25 -6.33 4.44
CA HIS A 283 -16.23 -6.39 2.99
C HIS A 283 -16.41 -5.00 2.36
N LEU A 284 -15.45 -4.58 1.54
CA LEU A 284 -15.58 -3.43 0.64
C LEU A 284 -15.60 -3.96 -0.80
N LYS A 285 -16.74 -3.85 -1.46
CA LYS A 285 -16.96 -4.27 -2.84
C LYS A 285 -17.23 -3.06 -3.73
N ASN A 286 -16.52 -2.98 -4.84
CA ASN A 286 -16.77 -2.03 -5.91
C ASN A 286 -17.19 -2.76 -7.19
N SER A 287 -18.37 -2.44 -7.69
CA SER A 287 -18.90 -2.85 -9.00
C SER A 287 -19.34 -1.69 -9.89
N GLY A 288 -19.41 -0.48 -9.31
CA GLY A 288 -19.61 0.78 -10.01
C GLY A 288 -18.31 1.54 -10.26
N VAL A 289 -18.38 2.86 -10.20
CA VAL A 289 -17.30 3.79 -10.53
C VAL A 289 -16.82 4.54 -9.29
N ILE A 290 -15.51 4.58 -9.10
CA ILE A 290 -14.81 5.51 -8.20
C ILE A 290 -13.86 6.34 -9.06
N GLU A 291 -14.06 7.65 -9.13
CA GLU A 291 -13.31 8.54 -10.03
C GLU A 291 -12.80 9.79 -9.29
N ILE A 292 -11.51 10.07 -9.44
CA ILE A 292 -10.81 11.15 -8.75
C ILE A 292 -10.16 12.11 -9.74
N ASN A 293 -10.54 13.38 -9.68
CA ASN A 293 -10.07 14.38 -10.63
C ASN A 293 -8.70 14.95 -10.28
N GLY A 294 -8.36 15.08 -8.99
CA GLY A 294 -7.10 15.64 -8.52
C GLY A 294 -5.95 14.63 -8.38
N ASP A 295 -5.18 14.78 -7.32
CA ASP A 295 -3.89 14.12 -7.04
C ASP A 295 -3.95 13.06 -5.93
N GLY A 296 -5.12 12.79 -5.35
CA GLY A 296 -5.23 11.81 -4.28
C GLY A 296 -5.49 10.38 -4.77
N ALA A 297 -6.41 9.66 -4.15
CA ALA A 297 -6.61 8.23 -4.38
C ALA A 297 -8.07 7.81 -4.50
N GLY A 298 -8.34 6.77 -5.30
CA GLY A 298 -9.68 6.19 -5.37
C GLY A 298 -10.11 5.66 -4.00
N ILE A 299 -9.28 4.77 -3.44
CA ILE A 299 -9.41 4.29 -2.06
C ILE A 299 -8.10 4.59 -1.32
N ALA A 300 -8.19 5.24 -0.17
CA ALA A 300 -7.07 5.50 0.71
C ALA A 300 -7.27 4.82 2.07
N LEU A 301 -6.41 3.88 2.42
CA LEU A 301 -6.32 3.26 3.73
C LEU A 301 -5.20 3.94 4.49
N ARG A 302 -5.50 4.66 5.57
CA ARG A 302 -4.53 5.49 6.28
C ARG A 302 -4.53 5.19 7.76
N GLN A 303 -3.39 4.73 8.25
CA GLN A 303 -3.04 4.62 9.65
C GLN A 303 -2.19 5.83 10.06
N LEU A 304 -2.77 6.81 10.74
CA LEU A 304 -2.08 7.95 11.33
C LEU A 304 -1.20 7.46 12.48
N ASN A 305 0.06 7.86 12.41
CA ASN A 305 1.01 7.71 13.49
C ASN A 305 0.71 8.69 14.61
N THR A 306 0.05 8.23 15.65
CA THR A 306 0.18 8.86 16.96
C THR A 306 0.82 7.85 17.90
N GLU A 307 1.87 8.26 18.62
CA GLU A 307 2.56 7.45 19.66
C GLU A 307 1.60 6.94 20.77
N GLN A 308 0.34 7.38 20.72
CA GLN A 308 -0.77 7.00 21.58
C GLN A 308 -1.52 5.73 21.16
N GLN A 309 -1.30 5.17 19.97
CA GLN A 309 -2.01 3.98 19.49
C GLN A 309 -1.30 2.69 19.99
N LYS A 310 -1.43 2.40 21.30
CA LYS A 310 -1.00 1.11 21.88
C LYS A 310 -1.90 -0.06 21.47
N GLU A 311 -3.09 0.20 20.95
CA GLU A 311 -4.06 -0.84 20.61
C GLU A 311 -4.83 -0.53 19.33
N SER A 312 -5.11 -1.61 18.57
CA SER A 312 -6.04 -1.74 17.45
C SER A 312 -5.58 -1.23 16.06
N LYS A 313 -5.30 -2.23 15.20
CA LYS A 313 -4.93 -2.13 13.79
C LYS A 313 -6.21 -1.94 12.97
N PRO A 314 -6.21 -1.12 11.91
CA PRO A 314 -7.25 -1.25 10.90
C PRO A 314 -7.26 -2.69 10.37
N ILE A 315 -8.40 -3.38 10.46
CA ILE A 315 -8.59 -4.74 9.94
C ILE A 315 -9.61 -4.66 8.81
N TYR A 316 -9.19 -5.14 7.66
CA TYR A 316 -10.01 -5.29 6.47
C TYR A 316 -9.98 -6.75 6.07
N ASP A 317 -11.13 -7.41 6.02
CA ASP A 317 -11.10 -8.80 5.58
C ASP A 317 -10.96 -8.87 4.06
N THR A 318 -11.93 -8.35 3.31
CA THR A 318 -11.86 -8.33 1.84
C THR A 318 -12.11 -6.94 1.26
N ILE A 319 -11.20 -6.49 0.39
CA ILE A 319 -11.39 -5.36 -0.52
C ILE A 319 -11.43 -5.94 -1.93
N GLU A 320 -12.55 -5.78 -2.63
CA GLU A 320 -12.80 -6.37 -3.94
C GLU A 320 -13.24 -5.32 -4.94
N ASN A 321 -12.50 -5.20 -6.05
CA ASN A 321 -12.96 -4.53 -7.25
C ASN A 321 -13.42 -5.57 -8.27
N THR A 322 -14.72 -5.67 -8.51
CA THR A 322 -15.32 -6.69 -9.39
C THR A 322 -15.10 -6.40 -10.87
N ASN A 323 -15.49 -7.32 -11.77
CA ASN A 323 -15.27 -7.22 -13.21
C ASN A 323 -15.88 -6.00 -13.90
N THR A 324 -16.92 -5.38 -13.32
CA THR A 324 -17.50 -4.13 -13.82
C THR A 324 -16.99 -2.90 -13.08
N GLY A 325 -16.28 -3.11 -11.96
CA GLY A 325 -15.77 -2.06 -11.10
C GLY A 325 -14.64 -1.28 -11.76
N ILE A 326 -14.76 0.04 -11.73
CA ILE A 326 -13.76 0.99 -12.23
C ILE A 326 -13.29 1.86 -11.06
N ILE A 327 -11.99 1.88 -10.84
CA ILE A 327 -11.33 2.79 -9.90
C ILE A 327 -10.30 3.59 -10.69
N THR A 328 -10.60 4.85 -10.97
CA THR A 328 -9.68 5.80 -11.60
C THR A 328 -9.25 6.81 -10.55
N GLY A 329 -8.11 6.53 -9.93
CA GLY A 329 -7.54 7.38 -8.90
C GLY A 329 -6.86 8.64 -9.44
N GLY A 330 -6.49 9.53 -8.52
CA GLY A 330 -5.63 10.67 -8.78
C GLY A 330 -4.20 10.18 -9.01
N ASP A 331 -3.29 10.40 -8.08
CA ASP A 331 -1.98 9.76 -8.14
C ASP A 331 -2.07 8.23 -7.99
N TYR A 332 -3.02 7.72 -7.21
CA TYR A 332 -3.09 6.30 -6.86
C TYR A 332 -4.48 5.72 -7.07
N GLY A 333 -4.58 4.54 -7.69
CA GLY A 333 -5.85 3.80 -7.72
C GLY A 333 -6.25 3.41 -6.30
N ILE A 334 -5.37 2.67 -5.61
CA ILE A 334 -5.46 2.36 -4.19
C ILE A 334 -4.18 2.79 -3.48
N PHE A 335 -4.33 3.54 -2.39
CA PHE A 335 -3.25 4.01 -1.53
C PHE A 335 -3.35 3.34 -0.16
N ILE A 336 -2.28 2.67 0.28
CA ILE A 336 -2.25 1.89 1.52
C ILE A 336 -1.16 2.40 2.43
N GLU A 337 -1.53 2.80 3.64
CA GLU A 337 -0.65 3.29 4.68
C GLU A 337 -1.06 2.64 6.00
N GLY A 338 -0.41 1.53 6.36
CA GLY A 338 -0.73 0.74 7.56
C GLY A 338 -1.97 -0.15 7.45
N GLY A 339 -2.24 -0.92 8.51
CA GLY A 339 -3.37 -1.83 8.61
C GLY A 339 -3.11 -3.27 8.13
N THR A 340 -4.10 -4.14 8.34
CA THR A 340 -4.09 -5.55 7.91
C THR A 340 -5.24 -5.80 6.94
N ILE A 341 -4.93 -6.34 5.77
CA ILE A 341 -5.90 -6.75 4.74
C ILE A 341 -5.77 -8.27 4.53
N THR A 342 -6.84 -9.05 4.67
CA THR A 342 -6.75 -10.49 4.37
C THR A 342 -6.70 -10.71 2.85
N HIS A 343 -7.64 -10.12 2.12
CA HIS A 343 -7.78 -10.29 0.68
C HIS A 343 -7.95 -8.93 0.00
N LEU A 344 -7.04 -8.60 -0.93
CA LEU A 344 -7.25 -7.53 -1.91
C LEU A 344 -7.42 -8.18 -3.27
N LYS A 345 -8.63 -8.10 -3.82
CA LYS A 345 -9.03 -8.75 -5.06
C LYS A 345 -9.35 -7.74 -6.15
N ASN A 346 -8.88 -8.01 -7.36
CA ASN A 346 -9.25 -7.25 -8.54
C ASN A 346 -9.66 -8.19 -9.68
N SER A 347 -10.85 -7.94 -10.21
CA SER A 347 -11.36 -8.47 -11.47
C SER A 347 -11.68 -7.36 -12.49
N GLY A 348 -11.76 -6.10 -12.05
CA GLY A 348 -12.08 -4.92 -12.86
C GLY A 348 -10.85 -4.07 -13.20
N THR A 349 -11.05 -2.76 -13.26
CA THR A 349 -10.01 -1.79 -13.60
C THR A 349 -9.62 -0.94 -12.40
N ILE A 350 -8.31 -0.90 -12.10
CA ILE A 350 -7.70 0.01 -11.13
C ILE A 350 -6.60 0.79 -11.83
N GLU A 351 -6.73 2.11 -11.88
CA GLU A 351 -5.74 3.00 -12.51
C GLU A 351 -5.34 4.15 -11.59
N GLY A 352 -4.05 4.50 -11.61
CA GLY A 352 -3.53 5.71 -10.96
C GLY A 352 -2.58 6.49 -11.88
N LYS A 353 -2.56 7.82 -11.74
CA LYS A 353 -1.66 8.70 -12.51
C LYS A 353 -0.18 8.52 -12.13
N LYS A 354 0.12 7.91 -10.98
CA LYS A 354 1.45 7.42 -10.60
C LYS A 354 1.45 5.91 -10.50
N ASP A 355 0.80 5.35 -9.49
CA ASP A 355 0.80 3.90 -9.28
C ASP A 355 -0.63 3.34 -9.23
N GLY A 356 -0.84 2.14 -9.77
CA GLY A 356 -2.15 1.48 -9.67
C GLY A 356 -2.51 1.16 -8.22
N ILE A 357 -1.61 0.44 -7.53
CA ILE A 357 -1.67 0.24 -6.08
C ILE A 357 -0.34 0.68 -5.49
N ALA A 358 -0.38 1.54 -4.47
CA ALA A 358 0.80 1.98 -3.76
C ALA A 358 0.72 1.76 -2.26
N PHE A 359 1.86 1.40 -1.71
CA PHE A 359 2.10 1.31 -0.28
C PHE A 359 2.96 2.50 0.12
N PHE A 360 2.55 3.23 1.14
CA PHE A 360 3.26 4.42 1.62
C PHE A 360 3.23 4.51 3.14
N ASN A 361 4.14 5.30 3.68
CA ASN A 361 4.08 5.80 5.05
C ASN A 361 4.47 7.29 5.03
N ALA A 362 3.58 8.15 5.54
CA ALA A 362 3.77 9.60 5.68
C ALA A 362 4.45 10.00 7.01
N GLY A 363 4.81 9.04 7.88
CA GLY A 363 5.63 9.24 9.06
C GLY A 363 5.25 8.29 10.21
N GLY A 364 6.22 7.89 11.04
CA GLY A 364 6.01 6.97 12.18
C GLY A 364 6.40 5.53 11.94
N LYS A 365 6.07 4.64 12.90
CA LYS A 365 6.26 3.19 12.77
C LYS A 365 4.93 2.54 12.37
N LEU A 366 4.78 2.20 11.10
CA LEU A 366 3.60 1.52 10.56
C LEU A 366 3.90 0.06 10.20
N HIS A 367 2.90 -0.79 10.41
CA HIS A 367 2.92 -2.19 9.99
C HIS A 367 1.76 -2.42 9.04
N THR A 368 2.07 -2.65 7.77
CA THR A 368 1.11 -3.03 6.74
C THR A 368 1.24 -4.51 6.46
N THR A 369 0.13 -5.25 6.51
CA THR A 369 0.10 -6.67 6.12
C THR A 369 -1.02 -6.90 5.12
N ILE A 370 -0.69 -7.54 4.00
CA ILE A 370 -1.69 -8.13 3.09
C ILE A 370 -1.44 -9.61 3.00
N THR A 371 -2.43 -10.44 3.33
CA THR A 371 -2.26 -11.90 3.23
C THR A 371 -2.26 -12.33 1.76
N ASN A 372 -3.26 -11.92 0.98
CA ASN A 372 -3.37 -12.24 -0.45
C ASN A 372 -3.72 -11.00 -1.28
N LEU A 373 -2.91 -10.74 -2.30
CA LEU A 373 -3.18 -9.77 -3.36
C LEU A 373 -3.46 -10.56 -4.65
N GLU A 374 -4.70 -10.56 -5.10
CA GLU A 374 -5.19 -11.45 -6.15
C GLU A 374 -5.81 -10.65 -7.29
N ILE A 375 -5.18 -10.70 -8.46
CA ILE A 375 -5.70 -10.14 -9.68
C ILE A 375 -6.28 -11.30 -10.47
N GLU A 376 -7.56 -11.56 -10.25
CA GLU A 376 -8.29 -12.69 -10.82
C GLU A 376 -8.58 -12.45 -12.31
N LYS A 377 -8.93 -11.21 -12.66
CA LYS A 377 -9.18 -10.71 -14.03
C LYS A 377 -8.88 -9.20 -14.07
N GLY A 378 -9.01 -8.59 -15.25
CA GLY A 378 -8.95 -7.14 -15.38
C GLY A 378 -7.53 -6.57 -15.30
N ILE A 379 -7.43 -5.29 -14.93
CA ILE A 379 -6.23 -4.47 -15.09
C ILE A 379 -5.91 -3.71 -13.81
N ILE A 380 -4.65 -3.74 -13.40
CA ILE A 380 -4.05 -2.75 -12.50
C ILE A 380 -2.99 -2.00 -13.30
N ARG A 381 -3.11 -0.67 -13.38
CA ARG A 381 -2.21 0.16 -14.18
C ARG A 381 -1.79 1.43 -13.43
N GLY A 382 -0.49 1.72 -13.43
CA GLY A 382 0.03 3.03 -13.06
C GLY A 382 0.89 3.61 -14.17
N LYS A 383 0.96 4.94 -14.27
CA LYS A 383 1.90 5.57 -15.22
C LYS A 383 3.35 5.30 -14.85
N GLU A 384 3.67 5.27 -13.56
CA GLU A 384 4.95 4.82 -13.03
C GLU A 384 4.90 3.31 -12.83
N ASN A 385 4.22 2.78 -11.81
CA ASN A 385 4.23 1.34 -11.53
C ASN A 385 2.83 0.73 -11.42
N GLY A 386 2.68 -0.52 -11.80
CA GLY A 386 1.43 -1.25 -11.58
C GLY A 386 1.15 -1.39 -10.09
N ILE A 387 2.10 -2.02 -9.37
CA ILE A 387 2.07 -2.18 -7.92
C ILE A 387 3.41 -1.69 -7.34
N ASN A 388 3.34 -0.75 -6.41
CA ASN A 388 4.51 -0.15 -5.76
C ASN A 388 4.52 -0.41 -4.26
N ILE A 389 5.27 -1.43 -3.85
CA ILE A 389 5.51 -1.79 -2.45
C ILE A 389 6.80 -1.11 -1.97
N SER A 390 6.84 0.22 -2.00
CA SER A 390 8.02 0.99 -1.55
C SER A 390 7.62 2.12 -0.60
N LYS A 391 8.50 3.11 -0.40
CA LYS A 391 8.27 4.22 0.52
C LYS A 391 9.03 5.47 0.08
N ILE A 392 8.59 6.62 0.59
CA ILE A 392 9.28 7.90 0.41
C ILE A 392 10.00 8.43 1.67
N ASN A 393 9.57 8.23 2.95
CA ASN A 393 10.30 8.72 4.14
C ASN A 393 9.89 8.04 5.49
N GLY A 394 10.82 7.55 6.35
CA GLY A 394 10.52 7.14 7.76
C GLY A 394 11.37 6.00 8.39
N ASN A 395 11.08 5.61 9.64
CA ASN A 395 11.94 4.81 10.55
C ASN A 395 11.35 3.42 10.93
N ASN A 396 12.01 2.29 10.59
CA ASN A 396 11.72 0.91 11.06
C ASN A 396 10.32 0.35 10.73
N ASP A 397 9.79 0.65 9.55
CA ASP A 397 8.49 0.12 9.11
C ASP A 397 8.57 -1.30 8.58
N GLN A 398 7.41 -1.95 8.58
CA GLN A 398 7.25 -3.25 7.96
C GLN A 398 6.04 -3.26 7.02
N THR A 399 6.29 -3.54 5.74
CA THR A 399 5.24 -3.94 4.80
C THR A 399 5.46 -5.40 4.42
N VAL A 400 4.46 -6.24 4.70
CA VAL A 400 4.47 -7.66 4.36
C VAL A 400 3.32 -7.97 3.43
N VAL A 401 3.65 -8.48 2.25
CA VAL A 401 2.68 -9.13 1.37
C VAL A 401 2.91 -10.64 1.47
N GLY A 402 1.86 -11.41 1.70
CA GLY A 402 1.92 -12.87 1.69
C GLY A 402 2.07 -13.35 0.25
N ASN A 403 0.97 -13.43 -0.48
CA ASN A 403 0.96 -13.90 -1.87
C ASN A 403 0.53 -12.79 -2.84
N LEU A 404 1.11 -12.82 -4.04
CA LEU A 404 0.66 -12.05 -5.20
C LEU A 404 0.30 -13.04 -6.32
N LYS A 405 -0.96 -13.05 -6.74
CA LYS A 405 -1.44 -13.90 -7.83
C LYS A 405 -1.98 -13.05 -8.97
N ILE A 406 -1.45 -13.25 -10.18
CA ILE A 406 -1.94 -12.63 -11.40
C ILE A 406 -2.49 -13.76 -12.27
N ALA A 407 -3.80 -13.94 -12.27
CA ALA A 407 -4.45 -15.05 -12.96
C ALA A 407 -4.51 -14.83 -14.49
N LYS A 408 -4.94 -15.87 -15.22
CA LYS A 408 -5.06 -15.81 -16.68
C LYS A 408 -6.02 -14.70 -17.10
N GLY A 409 -5.58 -13.86 -18.05
CA GLY A 409 -6.36 -12.72 -18.54
C GLY A 409 -6.26 -11.47 -17.67
N ALA A 410 -5.60 -11.53 -16.52
CA ALA A 410 -5.27 -10.35 -15.73
C ALA A 410 -3.99 -9.66 -16.25
N THR A 411 -3.92 -8.33 -16.09
CA THR A 411 -2.75 -7.53 -16.41
C THR A 411 -2.37 -6.61 -15.24
N VAL A 412 -1.08 -6.58 -14.91
CA VAL A 412 -0.47 -5.57 -14.03
C VAL A 412 0.58 -4.82 -14.85
N GLU A 413 0.44 -3.50 -14.95
CA GLU A 413 1.22 -2.66 -15.87
C GLU A 413 1.75 -1.38 -15.21
N GLY A 414 3.07 -1.19 -15.26
CA GLY A 414 3.70 0.12 -15.08
C GLY A 414 4.09 0.69 -16.44
N ILE A 415 3.46 1.78 -16.89
CA ILE A 415 3.66 2.29 -18.26
C ILE A 415 5.10 2.75 -18.47
N ASN A 416 5.63 3.58 -17.57
CA ASN A 416 6.98 4.14 -17.65
C ASN A 416 7.96 3.43 -16.70
N GLY A 417 7.47 2.92 -15.57
CA GLY A 417 8.23 2.21 -14.56
C GLY A 417 8.05 0.70 -14.67
N SER A 418 7.70 0.04 -13.57
CA SER A 418 7.69 -1.43 -13.49
C SER A 418 6.32 -1.99 -13.18
N GLY A 419 6.08 -3.24 -13.59
CA GLY A 419 4.84 -3.94 -13.22
C GLY A 419 4.70 -4.06 -11.70
N LEU A 420 5.78 -4.51 -11.06
CA LEU A 420 5.91 -4.60 -9.61
C LEU A 420 7.23 -3.98 -9.14
N VAL A 421 7.17 -3.14 -8.12
CA VAL A 421 8.34 -2.68 -7.35
C VAL A 421 8.19 -3.16 -5.92
N LEU A 422 9.21 -3.86 -5.41
CA LEU A 422 9.36 -4.18 -4.00
C LEU A 422 10.56 -3.43 -3.42
N GLY A 423 10.27 -2.35 -2.70
CA GLY A 423 11.23 -1.52 -1.98
C GLY A 423 11.78 -0.34 -2.79
N LYS A 424 12.18 0.69 -2.04
CA LYS A 424 13.08 1.77 -2.45
C LYS A 424 13.82 2.22 -1.19
N ASP A 425 15.15 2.17 -1.18
CA ASP A 425 15.91 2.46 0.03
C ASP A 425 15.79 3.94 0.45
N ASN A 426 15.49 4.16 1.73
CA ASN A 426 15.38 5.47 2.35
C ASN A 426 16.75 6.17 2.44
N LYS A 427 16.76 7.50 2.28
CA LYS A 427 17.96 8.36 2.20
C LYS A 427 18.87 8.29 3.45
N ASN A 428 18.39 7.75 4.58
CA ASN A 428 18.96 8.04 5.91
C ASN A 428 19.53 6.85 6.72
N GLY A 429 19.96 5.75 6.09
CA GLY A 429 20.68 4.68 6.81
C GLY A 429 19.82 3.67 7.58
N GLN A 430 18.49 3.87 7.66
CA GLN A 430 17.59 3.01 8.45
C GLN A 430 17.01 1.82 7.66
N LYS A 431 16.71 0.72 8.37
CA LYS A 431 16.28 -0.57 7.81
C LYS A 431 14.76 -0.69 7.76
N ASP A 432 14.11 -0.05 6.79
CA ASP A 432 12.73 -0.43 6.46
C ASP A 432 12.70 -1.83 5.84
N ILE A 433 11.66 -2.60 6.17
CA ILE A 433 11.52 -3.99 5.76
C ILE A 433 10.32 -4.12 4.80
N TYR A 434 10.60 -4.28 3.51
CA TYR A 434 9.61 -4.67 2.50
C TYR A 434 9.78 -6.14 2.19
N LYS A 435 8.75 -6.93 2.48
CA LYS A 435 8.76 -8.39 2.31
C LYS A 435 7.59 -8.83 1.46
N LEU A 436 7.86 -9.71 0.50
CA LEU A 436 6.86 -10.63 -0.02
C LEU A 436 7.27 -12.03 0.41
N THR A 437 6.56 -12.61 1.39
CA THR A 437 6.99 -13.83 2.08
C THR A 437 6.49 -15.12 1.45
N GLY A 438 5.38 -15.04 0.71
CA GLY A 438 4.79 -16.12 -0.06
C GLY A 438 5.27 -16.12 -1.51
N LYS A 439 4.34 -16.38 -2.43
CA LYS A 439 4.63 -16.60 -3.85
C LYS A 439 4.10 -15.45 -4.71
N ILE A 440 4.87 -15.07 -5.72
CA ILE A 440 4.43 -14.34 -6.91
C ILE A 440 4.06 -15.38 -7.97
N GLU A 441 2.78 -15.58 -8.22
CA GLU A 441 2.27 -16.49 -9.24
C GLU A 441 1.74 -15.69 -10.44
N VAL A 442 2.33 -15.89 -11.61
CA VAL A 442 1.97 -15.17 -12.83
C VAL A 442 1.44 -16.15 -13.87
N ASN A 443 0.12 -16.16 -14.05
CA ASN A 443 -0.60 -16.84 -15.14
C ASN A 443 -1.21 -15.85 -16.15
N GLY A 444 -1.22 -14.55 -15.84
CA GLY A 444 -1.57 -13.44 -16.74
C GLY A 444 -0.33 -12.68 -17.21
N THR A 445 -0.45 -11.36 -17.35
CA THR A 445 0.67 -10.50 -17.77
C THR A 445 1.11 -9.57 -16.65
N LEU A 446 2.41 -9.60 -16.32
CA LEU A 446 3.07 -8.63 -15.47
C LEU A 446 4.09 -7.89 -16.31
N LYS A 447 3.90 -6.58 -16.53
CA LYS A 447 4.74 -5.83 -17.46
C LYS A 447 5.12 -4.45 -16.96
N GLY A 448 6.30 -4.01 -17.33
CA GLY A 448 6.70 -2.63 -17.20
C GLY A 448 7.81 -2.27 -18.17
N ASN A 449 7.93 -0.99 -18.48
CA ASN A 449 8.96 -0.48 -19.38
C ASN A 449 10.37 -0.57 -18.77
N THR A 450 10.50 -0.40 -17.45
CA THR A 450 11.78 -0.58 -16.75
C THR A 450 12.04 -2.05 -16.43
N ALA A 451 11.07 -2.75 -15.82
CA ALA A 451 11.09 -4.19 -15.63
C ALA A 451 9.67 -4.72 -15.34
N GLY A 452 9.47 -6.03 -15.46
CA GLY A 452 8.25 -6.66 -14.96
C GLY A 452 8.25 -6.68 -13.43
N ILE A 453 9.40 -7.02 -12.83
CA ILE A 453 9.64 -7.00 -11.39
C ILE A 453 10.95 -6.29 -11.08
N ILE A 454 10.92 -5.31 -10.19
CA ILE A 454 12.10 -4.79 -9.49
C ILE A 454 12.02 -5.23 -8.03
N ASN A 455 13.06 -5.92 -7.56
CA ASN A 455 13.24 -6.24 -6.16
C ASN A 455 14.42 -5.49 -5.57
N GLU A 456 14.14 -4.66 -4.57
CA GLU A 456 15.11 -4.02 -3.68
C GLU A 456 14.85 -4.38 -2.20
N GLY A 457 13.78 -5.15 -1.93
CA GLY A 457 13.41 -5.66 -0.61
C GLY A 457 13.76 -7.14 -0.45
N GLN A 458 12.84 -7.89 0.17
CA GLN A 458 13.00 -9.32 0.46
C GLN A 458 11.88 -10.13 -0.20
N LEU A 459 12.23 -10.97 -1.18
CA LEU A 459 11.35 -11.96 -1.78
C LEU A 459 11.64 -13.34 -1.19
N GLY A 460 10.61 -13.96 -0.63
CA GLY A 460 10.67 -15.28 -0.02
C GLY A 460 11.18 -15.29 1.42
N SER A 461 10.78 -16.34 2.13
CA SER A 461 11.17 -16.60 3.53
C SER A 461 12.25 -17.67 3.68
N SER A 462 12.41 -18.54 2.69
CA SER A 462 13.37 -19.66 2.71
C SER A 462 13.89 -19.99 1.31
N ALA A 463 14.99 -20.73 1.22
CA ALA A 463 15.61 -21.10 -0.05
C ALA A 463 14.91 -22.21 -0.83
N ASN A 464 14.14 -23.06 -0.12
CA ASN A 464 13.46 -24.21 -0.72
C ASN A 464 12.03 -23.89 -1.17
N GLN A 465 11.56 -22.66 -0.95
CA GLN A 465 10.23 -22.20 -1.36
C GLN A 465 10.27 -21.67 -2.79
N ASP A 466 9.28 -22.01 -3.61
CA ASP A 466 9.07 -21.31 -4.88
C ASP A 466 8.48 -19.92 -4.61
N VAL A 467 9.21 -18.88 -5.02
CA VAL A 467 8.85 -17.47 -4.74
C VAL A 467 8.36 -16.73 -5.97
N ILE A 468 8.83 -17.13 -7.16
CA ILE A 468 8.31 -16.63 -8.43
C ILE A 468 7.98 -17.85 -9.28
N VAL A 469 6.70 -18.00 -9.62
CA VAL A 469 6.21 -19.07 -10.49
C VAL A 469 5.45 -18.46 -11.65
N ILE A 470 5.98 -18.65 -12.85
CA ILE A 470 5.33 -18.21 -14.07
C ILE A 470 4.64 -19.44 -14.65
N GLY A 471 3.32 -19.43 -14.69
CA GLY A 471 2.54 -20.52 -15.26
C GLY A 471 2.60 -20.54 -16.78
N SER A 472 2.01 -21.57 -17.39
CA SER A 472 2.10 -21.78 -18.85
C SER A 472 1.52 -20.65 -19.70
N ASN A 473 0.53 -19.91 -19.16
CA ASN A 473 -0.08 -18.73 -19.79
C ASN A 473 0.58 -17.41 -19.32
N GLY A 474 1.50 -17.49 -18.35
CA GLY A 474 2.10 -16.34 -17.70
C GLY A 474 3.12 -15.63 -18.58
N LYS A 475 3.23 -14.32 -18.40
CA LYS A 475 4.25 -13.50 -19.05
C LYS A 475 4.77 -12.43 -18.09
N ILE A 476 6.10 -12.32 -17.98
CA ILE A 476 6.77 -11.20 -17.31
C ILE A 476 7.54 -10.41 -18.37
N GLU A 477 7.00 -9.27 -18.80
CA GLU A 477 7.65 -8.39 -19.79
C GLU A 477 8.53 -7.37 -19.08
N GLY A 478 9.75 -7.17 -19.59
CA GLY A 478 10.80 -6.38 -18.93
C GLY A 478 11.67 -7.18 -17.96
N GLY A 479 11.29 -8.43 -17.66
CA GLY A 479 12.09 -9.35 -16.85
C GLY A 479 12.07 -9.06 -15.34
N ILE A 480 12.94 -9.77 -14.61
CA ILE A 480 13.11 -9.70 -13.17
C ILE A 480 14.47 -9.07 -12.88
N VAL A 481 14.47 -7.97 -12.14
CA VAL A 481 15.68 -7.27 -11.73
C VAL A 481 15.77 -7.27 -10.21
N ASN A 482 16.69 -8.08 -9.67
CA ASN A 482 17.09 -8.00 -8.27
C ASN A 482 18.19 -6.95 -8.15
N SER A 483 17.84 -5.78 -7.60
CA SER A 483 18.70 -4.60 -7.63
C SER A 483 19.26 -4.25 -6.26
N SER A 484 20.43 -3.63 -6.26
CA SER A 484 20.91 -2.84 -5.13
C SER A 484 20.87 -1.38 -5.56
N ASN A 485 20.30 -0.49 -4.76
CA ASN A 485 20.09 0.90 -5.18
C ASN A 485 21.38 1.76 -5.06
N GLY A 486 22.54 1.20 -5.47
CA GLY A 486 23.81 1.90 -5.67
C GLY A 486 24.52 2.46 -4.42
N ARG A 487 23.87 2.51 -3.26
CA ARG A 487 24.43 3.17 -2.06
C ARG A 487 25.54 2.32 -1.41
N LYS A 488 26.68 2.95 -1.12
CA LYS A 488 27.83 2.32 -0.47
C LYS A 488 27.42 1.76 0.91
N GLY A 489 27.75 0.49 1.18
CA GLY A 489 27.60 -0.14 2.50
C GLY A 489 26.29 -0.84 2.82
N ARG A 490 25.36 -1.02 1.87
CA ARG A 490 24.10 -1.77 2.11
C ARG A 490 23.93 -2.97 1.17
N ASN A 491 23.28 -4.02 1.68
CA ASN A 491 22.88 -5.19 0.91
C ASN A 491 21.73 -4.80 -0.03
N GLY A 492 21.78 -5.25 -1.29
CA GLY A 492 20.68 -5.07 -2.24
C GLY A 492 19.49 -5.98 -1.93
N GLY A 493 18.53 -6.01 -2.86
CA GLY A 493 17.39 -6.92 -2.82
C GLY A 493 17.84 -8.37 -2.61
N SER A 494 17.04 -9.10 -1.83
CA SER A 494 17.26 -10.51 -1.55
C SER A 494 16.12 -11.33 -2.13
N ILE A 495 16.46 -12.32 -2.96
CA ILE A 495 15.54 -13.37 -3.39
C ILE A 495 16.01 -14.66 -2.72
N SER A 496 15.25 -15.11 -1.73
CA SER A 496 15.61 -16.28 -0.96
C SER A 496 15.28 -17.56 -1.71
N GLY A 497 14.09 -17.66 -2.32
CA GLY A 497 13.56 -18.91 -2.89
C GLY A 497 13.72 -19.07 -4.40
N ASN A 498 13.12 -20.14 -4.93
CA ASN A 498 13.25 -20.57 -6.32
C ASN A 498 12.46 -19.72 -7.31
N ILE A 499 12.98 -19.64 -8.54
CA ILE A 499 12.27 -19.09 -9.70
C ILE A 499 11.95 -20.24 -10.65
N VAL A 500 10.66 -20.41 -10.97
CA VAL A 500 10.16 -21.48 -11.84
C VAL A 500 9.44 -20.87 -13.04
N ASN A 501 9.97 -21.08 -14.24
CA ASN A 501 9.34 -20.66 -15.48
C ASN A 501 8.70 -21.86 -16.19
N ASN A 502 7.37 -21.94 -16.19
CA ASN A 502 6.60 -22.91 -16.97
C ASN A 502 6.06 -22.30 -18.27
N SER A 503 6.33 -21.02 -18.54
CA SER A 503 5.81 -20.31 -19.71
C SER A 503 6.68 -20.53 -20.94
N ASN A 504 6.06 -20.42 -22.11
CA ASN A 504 6.77 -20.42 -23.39
C ASN A 504 7.27 -19.02 -23.79
N SER A 505 7.14 -18.03 -22.90
CA SER A 505 7.64 -16.68 -23.14
C SER A 505 9.09 -16.57 -22.73
N ASP A 506 9.85 -15.73 -23.42
CA ASP A 506 11.18 -15.36 -22.98
C ASP A 506 11.15 -14.66 -21.63
N LEU A 507 12.15 -14.94 -20.81
CA LEU A 507 12.34 -14.32 -19.51
C LEU A 507 13.78 -13.88 -19.35
N ARG A 508 13.98 -12.69 -18.78
CA ARG A 508 15.29 -12.21 -18.33
C ARG A 508 15.31 -12.11 -16.82
N ILE A 509 16.36 -12.63 -16.20
CA ILE A 509 16.68 -12.49 -14.78
C ILE A 509 18.01 -11.76 -14.67
N THR A 510 18.03 -10.65 -13.93
CA THR A 510 19.26 -9.90 -13.63
C THR A 510 19.41 -9.80 -12.12
N ASN A 511 20.53 -10.29 -11.57
CA ASN A 511 20.91 -10.11 -10.17
C ASN A 511 22.11 -9.16 -10.11
N ASN A 512 21.85 -7.90 -9.79
CA ASN A 512 22.87 -6.85 -9.81
C ASN A 512 23.92 -7.05 -8.71
N ASP A 513 25.05 -6.37 -8.86
CA ASP A 513 26.10 -6.33 -7.84
C ASP A 513 25.50 -5.91 -6.47
N LYS A 514 25.95 -6.56 -5.40
CA LYS A 514 25.46 -6.45 -4.01
C LYS A 514 24.04 -6.98 -3.72
N ALA A 515 23.25 -7.33 -4.73
CA ALA A 515 22.00 -8.05 -4.51
C ALA A 515 22.27 -9.54 -4.21
N SER A 516 21.32 -10.25 -3.58
CA SER A 516 21.49 -11.66 -3.21
C SER A 516 20.39 -12.52 -3.81
N PHE A 517 20.78 -13.62 -4.44
CA PHE A 517 19.90 -14.67 -4.96
C PHE A 517 20.31 -16.01 -4.35
N LYS A 518 19.42 -16.70 -3.64
CA LYS A 518 19.76 -17.93 -2.90
C LYS A 518 19.00 -19.18 -3.33
N GLY A 519 17.97 -19.03 -4.16
CA GLY A 519 17.17 -20.15 -4.61
C GLY A 519 17.69 -20.79 -5.89
N ASN A 520 16.94 -21.78 -6.39
CA ASN A 520 17.21 -22.46 -7.64
C ASN A 520 16.46 -21.80 -8.80
N ILE A 521 16.87 -22.10 -10.03
CA ILE A 521 16.21 -21.64 -11.25
C ILE A 521 15.80 -22.87 -12.07
N THR A 522 14.52 -22.98 -12.40
CA THR A 522 14.01 -24.05 -13.25
C THR A 522 13.25 -23.48 -14.44
N ASN A 523 13.64 -23.89 -15.65
CA ASN A 523 12.90 -23.65 -16.88
C ASN A 523 12.24 -24.95 -17.36
N ASN A 524 10.91 -24.98 -17.33
CA ASN A 524 10.11 -26.08 -17.88
C ASN A 524 9.45 -25.72 -19.22
N GLY A 525 9.43 -24.43 -19.58
CA GLY A 525 8.81 -23.96 -20.81
C GLY A 525 9.77 -23.88 -22.01
N ASN A 526 9.23 -23.40 -23.13
CA ASN A 526 9.93 -23.41 -24.41
C ASN A 526 10.64 -22.09 -24.75
N GLY A 527 10.42 -21.03 -23.95
CA GLY A 527 11.05 -19.73 -24.14
C GLY A 527 12.53 -19.73 -23.75
N THR A 528 13.24 -18.68 -24.14
CA THR A 528 14.62 -18.44 -23.72
C THR A 528 14.65 -17.81 -22.33
N LEU A 529 15.38 -18.43 -21.41
CA LEU A 529 15.66 -17.87 -20.09
C LEU A 529 17.07 -17.29 -20.05
N ALA A 530 17.16 -15.96 -20.11
CA ALA A 530 18.43 -15.25 -20.02
C ALA A 530 18.75 -14.86 -18.57
N ILE A 531 19.95 -15.18 -18.09
CA ILE A 531 20.39 -14.90 -16.71
C ILE A 531 21.68 -14.08 -16.74
N ASP A 532 21.73 -13.03 -15.93
CA ASP A 532 22.94 -12.25 -15.65
C ASP A 532 23.07 -12.07 -14.13
N ASN A 533 24.07 -12.71 -13.54
CA ASN A 533 24.29 -12.72 -12.11
C ASN A 533 25.65 -12.09 -11.76
N GLN A 534 25.61 -10.86 -11.25
CA GLN A 534 26.74 -10.10 -10.71
C GLN A 534 26.72 -9.99 -9.19
N GLY A 535 25.63 -10.45 -8.56
CA GLY A 535 25.42 -10.39 -7.11
C GLY A 535 25.88 -11.64 -6.38
N LYS A 536 25.42 -11.77 -5.13
CA LYS A 536 25.71 -12.89 -4.24
C LYS A 536 24.79 -14.07 -4.52
N THR A 537 25.35 -15.27 -4.50
CA THR A 537 24.60 -16.52 -4.65
C THR A 537 24.50 -17.31 -3.33
N GLY A 538 23.55 -18.25 -3.28
CA GLY A 538 23.50 -19.30 -2.25
C GLY A 538 24.69 -20.25 -2.32
N ASN A 539 24.84 -21.15 -1.34
CA ASN A 539 25.99 -22.06 -1.26
C ASN A 539 26.01 -23.11 -2.38
N ASN A 540 24.84 -23.59 -2.78
CA ASN A 540 24.65 -24.46 -3.93
C ASN A 540 23.42 -23.96 -4.70
N THR A 541 23.62 -23.52 -5.94
CA THR A 541 22.52 -23.07 -6.80
C THR A 541 22.33 -24.06 -7.94
N VAL A 542 21.13 -24.64 -8.05
CA VAL A 542 20.77 -25.52 -9.17
C VAL A 542 20.06 -24.71 -10.24
N ILE A 543 20.57 -24.80 -11.47
CA ILE A 543 19.97 -24.25 -12.68
C ILE A 543 19.57 -25.42 -13.57
N LYS A 544 18.27 -25.59 -13.76
CA LYS A 544 17.68 -26.77 -14.40
C LYS A 544 16.85 -26.39 -15.62
N ASN A 545 17.13 -27.01 -16.76
CA ASN A 545 16.31 -26.90 -17.96
C ASN A 545 15.63 -28.24 -18.30
N ASN A 546 14.33 -28.33 -18.02
CA ASN A 546 13.53 -29.49 -18.39
C ASN A 546 12.71 -29.27 -19.67
N GLY A 547 12.55 -28.01 -20.09
CA GLY A 547 11.80 -27.65 -21.30
C GLY A 547 12.63 -27.84 -22.57
N SER A 548 11.99 -27.60 -23.71
CA SER A 548 12.68 -27.58 -25.02
C SER A 548 13.33 -26.23 -25.33
N GLY A 549 13.14 -25.23 -24.48
CA GLY A 549 13.79 -23.92 -24.58
C GLY A 549 15.27 -23.96 -24.20
N GLU A 550 15.88 -22.79 -24.08
CA GLU A 550 17.29 -22.64 -23.72
C GLU A 550 17.46 -21.75 -22.48
N ILE A 551 18.40 -22.11 -21.60
CA ILE A 551 18.90 -21.21 -20.56
C ILE A 551 20.23 -20.62 -21.01
N LYS A 552 20.28 -19.29 -21.18
CA LYS A 552 21.48 -18.54 -21.56
C LYS A 552 22.00 -17.74 -20.38
N ILE A 553 23.16 -18.10 -19.85
CA ILE A 553 23.77 -17.43 -18.71
C ILE A 553 24.91 -16.55 -19.23
N LYS A 554 24.71 -15.23 -19.17
CA LYS A 554 25.67 -14.24 -19.66
C LYS A 554 26.87 -14.09 -18.74
N ASP A 555 26.62 -13.97 -17.45
CA ASP A 555 27.65 -13.96 -16.42
C ASP A 555 27.10 -14.64 -15.18
N TRP A 556 27.97 -15.41 -14.53
CA TRP A 556 27.70 -15.99 -13.23
C TRP A 556 28.85 -15.67 -12.29
N LYS A 557 28.59 -14.81 -11.31
CA LYS A 557 29.56 -14.50 -10.25
C LYS A 557 29.39 -15.44 -9.06
N LEU A 558 30.51 -16.06 -8.64
CA LEU A 558 30.65 -16.81 -7.40
C LEU A 558 31.52 -16.02 -6.42
N GLU A 559 30.94 -15.64 -5.28
CA GLU A 559 31.70 -15.05 -4.16
C GLU A 559 32.43 -16.13 -3.35
N ASN A 560 33.59 -15.75 -2.80
CA ASN A 560 34.48 -16.65 -2.07
C ASN A 560 33.82 -17.30 -0.85
N GLN A 561 34.10 -18.61 -0.71
CA GLN A 561 33.89 -19.50 0.44
C GLN A 561 32.51 -19.45 1.14
N ASP A 562 31.91 -20.62 1.35
CA ASP A 562 30.82 -20.80 2.30
C ASP A 562 31.32 -20.50 3.73
N GLY A 563 30.43 -20.59 4.72
CA GLY A 563 30.80 -20.38 6.13
C GLY A 563 31.88 -21.34 6.66
N ASN A 564 32.23 -22.38 5.90
CA ASN A 564 33.19 -23.43 6.24
C ASN A 564 34.49 -23.35 5.42
N GLY A 565 34.64 -22.36 4.54
CA GLY A 565 35.86 -22.21 3.72
C GLY A 565 35.81 -22.90 2.35
N ASN A 566 34.68 -23.51 1.94
CA ASN A 566 34.55 -24.20 0.65
C ASN A 566 33.99 -23.28 -0.44
N LEU A 567 34.47 -23.39 -1.68
CA LEU A 567 33.89 -22.63 -2.80
C LEU A 567 32.39 -22.92 -2.97
N LYS A 568 31.61 -21.86 -3.15
CA LYS A 568 30.19 -21.98 -3.51
C LYS A 568 30.05 -22.63 -4.88
N THR A 569 28.95 -23.34 -5.09
CA THR A 569 28.75 -24.20 -6.27
C THR A 569 27.54 -23.77 -7.09
N VAL A 570 27.63 -24.00 -8.39
CA VAL A 570 26.51 -23.94 -9.33
C VAL A 570 26.39 -25.26 -10.07
N GLN A 571 25.18 -25.81 -10.10
CA GLN A 571 24.86 -27.10 -10.70
C GLN A 571 23.97 -26.92 -11.91
N PHE A 572 24.37 -27.49 -13.05
CA PHE A 572 23.59 -27.47 -14.29
C PHE A 572 22.94 -28.83 -14.53
N GLU A 573 21.61 -28.85 -14.58
CA GLU A 573 20.82 -30.07 -14.72
C GLU A 573 19.74 -30.01 -15.81
N GLY A 574 19.18 -31.17 -16.11
CA GLY A 574 18.03 -31.33 -17.00
C GLY A 574 18.43 -31.85 -18.38
N ASN A 575 17.46 -31.85 -19.29
CA ASN A 575 17.61 -32.41 -20.62
C ASN A 575 17.75 -31.30 -21.69
N GLY A 576 17.23 -30.10 -21.41
CA GLY A 576 17.31 -28.96 -22.32
C GLY A 576 18.69 -28.31 -22.36
N ASN A 577 18.86 -27.35 -23.28
CA ASN A 577 20.14 -26.68 -23.49
C ASN A 577 20.43 -25.65 -22.40
N ILE A 578 21.67 -25.61 -21.94
CA ILE A 578 22.18 -24.61 -21.00
C ILE A 578 23.52 -24.12 -21.52
N THR A 579 23.71 -22.81 -21.60
CA THR A 579 24.97 -22.18 -22.03
C THR A 579 25.45 -21.15 -20.99
N LEU A 580 26.76 -21.12 -20.74
CA LEU A 580 27.42 -20.15 -19.85
C LEU A 580 28.52 -19.40 -20.62
N GLU A 581 28.35 -18.10 -20.79
CA GLU A 581 29.30 -17.25 -21.52
C GLU A 581 30.49 -16.85 -20.63
N LYS A 582 30.22 -16.45 -19.37
CA LYS A 582 31.24 -15.96 -18.44
C LYS A 582 31.02 -16.45 -17.01
N LEU A 583 32.10 -16.85 -16.35
CA LEU A 583 32.15 -17.23 -14.95
C LEU A 583 33.15 -16.32 -14.21
N THR A 584 32.67 -15.58 -13.22
CA THR A 584 33.51 -14.71 -12.40
C THR A 584 33.68 -15.30 -11.00
N ILE A 585 34.92 -15.56 -10.57
CA ILE A 585 35.23 -16.12 -9.25
C ILE A 585 36.03 -15.10 -8.47
N SER A 586 35.51 -14.68 -7.32
CA SER A 586 36.26 -13.79 -6.44
C SER A 586 36.97 -14.62 -5.37
N GLU A 587 38.21 -15.06 -5.65
CA GLU A 587 39.05 -15.80 -4.68
C GLU A 587 40.36 -15.06 -4.35
N GLY A 588 40.71 -14.99 -3.06
CA GLY A 588 41.97 -14.42 -2.56
C GLY A 588 43.22 -15.28 -2.83
N ASN A 589 43.05 -16.60 -2.95
CA ASN A 589 44.10 -17.59 -3.25
C ASN A 589 43.56 -18.63 -4.27
N THR A 590 43.49 -18.26 -5.55
CA THR A 590 42.84 -19.10 -6.58
C THR A 590 43.49 -20.49 -6.72
N ASP A 591 42.78 -21.53 -6.30
CA ASP A 591 43.11 -22.92 -6.61
C ASP A 591 42.21 -23.40 -7.77
N ILE A 592 42.81 -23.61 -8.94
CA ILE A 592 42.12 -24.01 -10.16
C ILE A 592 41.34 -25.31 -10.01
N THR A 593 41.79 -26.23 -9.15
CA THR A 593 41.09 -27.50 -8.93
C THR A 593 39.76 -27.28 -8.21
N LYS A 594 39.70 -26.27 -7.33
CA LYS A 594 38.46 -25.89 -6.65
C LYS A 594 37.51 -25.13 -7.58
N VAL A 595 38.03 -24.38 -8.55
CA VAL A 595 37.23 -23.75 -9.61
C VAL A 595 36.49 -24.80 -10.46
N ALA A 596 37.16 -25.88 -10.85
CA ALA A 596 36.52 -26.97 -11.58
C ALA A 596 35.42 -27.67 -10.76
N ASN A 597 35.63 -27.84 -9.45
CA ASN A 597 34.66 -28.44 -8.53
C ASN A 597 33.48 -27.52 -8.17
N ALA A 598 33.62 -26.21 -8.41
CA ALA A 598 32.55 -25.23 -8.21
C ALA A 598 31.42 -25.38 -9.25
N ILE A 599 31.69 -26.03 -10.38
CA ILE A 599 30.71 -26.29 -11.44
C ILE A 599 30.33 -27.77 -11.45
N GLN A 600 29.04 -28.05 -11.27
CA GLN A 600 28.54 -29.41 -11.06
C GLN A 600 27.36 -29.72 -11.99
N GLY A 601 26.90 -30.98 -11.94
CA GLY A 601 25.67 -31.44 -12.61
C GLY A 601 25.90 -32.16 -13.94
N SER A 602 24.85 -32.81 -14.42
CA SER A 602 24.88 -33.64 -15.64
C SER A 602 25.12 -32.83 -16.91
N LYS A 603 24.80 -31.52 -16.90
CA LYS A 603 24.97 -30.62 -18.05
C LYS A 603 26.23 -29.76 -17.98
N LYS A 604 27.14 -30.02 -17.03
CA LYS A 604 28.34 -29.19 -16.83
C LYS A 604 29.18 -29.00 -18.10
N ALA A 605 29.45 -30.08 -18.85
CA ALA A 605 30.32 -30.05 -20.02
C ALA A 605 29.70 -29.22 -21.16
N GLU A 606 28.40 -29.34 -21.35
CA GLU A 606 27.65 -28.57 -22.35
C GLU A 606 27.61 -27.08 -21.96
N ALA A 607 27.29 -26.79 -20.69
CA ALA A 607 27.19 -25.43 -20.20
C ALA A 607 28.50 -24.66 -20.34
N VAL A 608 29.65 -25.32 -20.10
CA VAL A 608 30.96 -24.65 -20.01
C VAL A 608 31.81 -24.67 -21.27
N ALA A 609 31.29 -25.22 -22.38
CA ALA A 609 32.05 -25.41 -23.62
C ALA A 609 32.64 -24.12 -24.20
N HIS A 610 32.12 -22.94 -23.87
CA HIS A 610 32.64 -21.66 -24.34
C HIS A 610 32.74 -20.61 -23.23
N THR A 611 32.85 -21.06 -21.97
CA THR A 611 32.88 -20.15 -20.82
C THR A 611 34.23 -19.47 -20.66
N GLN A 612 34.22 -18.14 -20.51
CA GLN A 612 35.39 -17.38 -20.06
C GLN A 612 35.45 -17.35 -18.53
N VAL A 613 36.59 -17.69 -17.93
CA VAL A 613 36.78 -17.64 -16.47
C VAL A 613 37.56 -16.39 -16.07
N GLN A 614 37.06 -15.63 -15.12
CA GLN A 614 37.75 -14.46 -14.56
C GLN A 614 37.94 -14.61 -13.05
N THR A 615 39.15 -14.38 -12.55
CA THR A 615 39.46 -14.39 -11.11
C THR A 615 39.73 -12.97 -10.62
N ASN A 616 39.00 -12.53 -9.59
CA ASN A 616 39.14 -11.19 -9.01
C ASN A 616 39.47 -11.31 -7.51
N GLY A 617 40.75 -11.29 -7.13
CA GLY A 617 41.10 -11.31 -5.70
C GLY A 617 42.56 -11.54 -5.28
N GLY A 618 43.48 -11.96 -6.15
CA GLY A 618 44.91 -12.02 -5.83
C GLY A 618 45.64 -10.73 -6.19
N ASN A 619 46.76 -10.42 -5.53
CA ASN A 619 47.69 -9.33 -5.84
C ASN A 619 48.24 -9.39 -7.30
N GLY A 620 47.40 -9.09 -8.28
CA GLY A 620 47.77 -8.61 -9.62
C GLY A 620 48.17 -9.60 -10.72
N ALA A 621 48.07 -10.93 -10.62
CA ALA A 621 48.90 -11.78 -11.50
C ALA A 621 48.26 -12.69 -12.57
N VAL A 622 46.99 -13.13 -12.49
CA VAL A 622 46.52 -14.17 -13.45
C VAL A 622 45.05 -13.96 -13.85
N THR A 623 44.81 -13.59 -15.12
CA THR A 623 43.50 -13.77 -15.76
C THR A 623 43.55 -15.05 -16.59
N ILE A 624 42.70 -16.01 -16.27
CA ILE A 624 42.70 -17.32 -16.96
C ILE A 624 41.60 -17.32 -18.01
N THR A 625 41.91 -16.80 -19.21
CA THR A 625 40.97 -16.84 -20.32
C THR A 625 41.15 -18.13 -21.11
N GLY A 626 40.32 -19.15 -20.84
CA GLY A 626 40.37 -20.42 -21.56
C GLY A 626 39.03 -21.14 -21.56
N ASP A 627 38.81 -21.95 -22.59
CA ASP A 627 37.69 -22.89 -22.69
C ASP A 627 37.95 -24.07 -21.73
N LEU A 628 37.02 -24.32 -20.80
CA LEU A 628 37.18 -25.32 -19.74
C LEU A 628 37.29 -26.76 -20.28
N LEU A 629 36.89 -27.03 -21.53
CA LEU A 629 37.00 -28.36 -22.16
C LEU A 629 38.17 -28.49 -23.14
N ARG A 630 38.65 -27.39 -23.73
CA ARG A 630 39.68 -27.43 -24.79
C ARG A 630 41.10 -27.18 -24.28
N GLY A 631 41.27 -27.06 -22.97
CA GLY A 631 42.54 -26.79 -22.33
C GLY A 631 42.62 -25.33 -21.89
N LEU A 632 43.01 -25.16 -20.64
CA LEU A 632 43.09 -23.87 -19.98
C LEU A 632 44.31 -23.09 -20.49
N VAL A 633 44.10 -22.01 -21.22
CA VAL A 633 45.17 -21.07 -21.59
C VAL A 633 45.25 -20.00 -20.49
N ALA A 634 46.23 -20.11 -19.59
CA ALA A 634 46.50 -19.06 -18.62
C ALA A 634 47.26 -17.91 -19.31
N ASN A 635 46.63 -16.75 -19.46
CA ASN A 635 47.31 -15.54 -19.92
C ASN A 635 47.88 -14.81 -18.69
N ILE A 636 49.14 -15.10 -18.37
CA ILE A 636 49.82 -14.50 -17.22
C ILE A 636 50.39 -13.14 -17.66
N ASP A 637 49.94 -12.06 -17.04
CA ASP A 637 50.55 -10.73 -17.24
C ASP A 637 51.89 -10.67 -16.49
N GLY A 638 52.94 -11.10 -17.20
CA GLY A 638 54.30 -11.17 -16.66
C GLY A 638 54.83 -9.82 -16.17
N SER A 639 54.33 -8.70 -16.71
CA SER A 639 54.77 -7.35 -16.34
C SER A 639 54.34 -6.98 -14.92
N LYS A 640 53.10 -7.30 -14.53
CA LYS A 640 52.55 -7.06 -13.18
C LYS A 640 53.12 -8.02 -12.15
N THR A 641 53.32 -9.28 -12.55
CA THR A 641 53.91 -10.31 -11.69
C THR A 641 55.38 -10.01 -11.38
N ALA A 642 56.17 -9.63 -12.39
CA ALA A 642 57.56 -9.20 -12.22
C ALA A 642 57.67 -7.91 -11.40
N ALA A 643 56.79 -6.93 -11.62
CA ALA A 643 56.77 -5.70 -10.82
C ALA A 643 56.46 -5.96 -9.33
N ALA A 644 55.53 -6.87 -9.03
CA ALA A 644 55.21 -7.25 -7.65
C ALA A 644 56.34 -8.04 -6.95
N ALA A 645 57.08 -8.86 -7.71
CA ALA A 645 58.26 -9.57 -7.21
C ALA A 645 59.43 -8.59 -6.96
N LEU A 646 59.74 -7.73 -7.93
CA LEU A 646 60.79 -6.73 -7.83
C LEU A 646 60.54 -5.74 -6.67
N ASN A 647 59.30 -5.29 -6.46
CA ASN A 647 58.97 -4.42 -5.33
C ASN A 647 59.19 -5.12 -3.98
N ARG A 648 58.87 -6.42 -3.87
CA ARG A 648 59.13 -7.18 -2.64
C ARG A 648 60.62 -7.34 -2.37
N THR A 649 61.40 -7.64 -3.41
CA THR A 649 62.87 -7.72 -3.30
C THR A 649 63.48 -6.37 -2.94
N LEU A 650 62.98 -5.27 -3.51
CA LEU A 650 63.48 -3.92 -3.25
C LEU A 650 63.21 -3.50 -1.79
N ILE A 651 62.00 -3.74 -1.29
CA ILE A 651 61.62 -3.47 0.10
C ILE A 651 62.45 -4.32 1.06
N ALA A 652 62.57 -5.63 0.81
CA ALA A 652 63.38 -6.52 1.66
C ALA A 652 64.85 -6.07 1.71
N THR A 653 65.41 -5.66 0.57
CA THR A 653 66.78 -5.13 0.48
C THR A 653 66.93 -3.80 1.20
N ALA A 654 65.94 -2.90 1.09
CA ALA A 654 65.93 -1.61 1.78
C ALA A 654 65.82 -1.78 3.30
N THR A 655 64.96 -2.68 3.77
CA THR A 655 64.83 -3.03 5.19
C THR A 655 66.12 -3.65 5.72
N ALA A 656 66.70 -4.62 5.02
CA ALA A 656 67.97 -5.22 5.42
C ALA A 656 69.11 -4.18 5.51
N ARG A 657 69.16 -3.22 4.58
CA ARG A 657 70.12 -2.10 4.61
C ARG A 657 69.87 -1.16 5.80
N ALA A 658 68.61 -0.83 6.10
CA ALA A 658 68.27 0.00 7.26
C ALA A 658 68.67 -0.69 8.57
N THR A 659 68.36 -1.98 8.74
CA THR A 659 68.76 -2.77 9.92
C THR A 659 70.29 -2.86 10.04
N PHE A 660 71.00 -3.00 8.92
CA PHE A 660 72.47 -2.97 8.91
C PHE A 660 73.01 -1.61 9.38
N LEU A 661 72.47 -0.51 8.85
CA LEU A 661 72.87 0.85 9.26
C LEU A 661 72.59 1.10 10.74
N ASP A 662 71.40 0.72 11.25
CA ASP A 662 71.06 0.85 12.67
C ASP A 662 71.99 0.04 13.56
N THR A 663 72.37 -1.17 13.13
CA THR A 663 73.31 -2.02 13.87
C THR A 663 74.73 -1.41 13.89
N VAL A 664 75.21 -0.92 12.75
CA VAL A 664 76.54 -0.28 12.65
C VAL A 664 76.57 1.03 13.44
N MET A 665 75.54 1.87 13.31
CA MET A 665 75.43 3.13 14.06
C MET A 665 75.26 2.89 15.55
N GLY A 666 74.45 1.92 15.97
CA GLY A 666 74.30 1.53 17.37
C GLY A 666 75.61 1.05 18.00
N ASN A 667 76.39 0.24 17.27
CA ASN A 667 77.72 -0.20 17.73
C ASN A 667 78.74 0.95 17.80
N ALA A 668 78.72 1.85 16.82
CA ALA A 668 79.58 3.04 16.81
C ALA A 668 79.22 4.01 17.95
N LEU A 669 77.93 4.24 18.22
CA LEU A 669 77.46 5.08 19.32
C LEU A 669 77.76 4.46 20.69
N ASN A 670 77.63 3.15 20.86
CA ASN A 670 78.06 2.47 22.09
C ASN A 670 79.58 2.61 22.32
N THR A 671 80.37 2.51 21.26
CA THR A 671 81.83 2.70 21.33
C THR A 671 82.18 4.14 21.69
N LEU A 672 81.48 5.12 21.11
CA LEU A 672 81.66 6.54 21.43
C LEU A 672 81.22 6.88 22.86
N SER A 673 80.12 6.28 23.35
CA SER A 673 79.67 6.37 24.74
C SER A 673 80.71 5.82 25.71
N PHE A 674 81.31 4.67 25.38
CA PHE A 674 82.38 4.05 26.16
C PHE A 674 83.64 4.92 26.24
N LEU A 675 83.97 5.62 25.14
CA LEU A 675 85.05 6.61 25.08
C LEU A 675 84.74 7.86 25.91
N HIS A 676 83.50 8.38 25.85
CA HIS A 676 83.09 9.55 26.63
C HIS A 676 83.00 9.29 28.14
N HIS A 677 82.60 8.08 28.57
CA HIS A 677 82.56 7.71 29.99
C HIS A 677 83.95 7.48 30.62
N ARG A 678 85.04 7.50 29.84
CA ARG A 678 86.42 7.37 30.33
C ARG A 678 87.28 8.62 30.13
N ALA A 679 86.68 9.79 29.89
CA ALA A 679 87.39 11.06 29.87
C ALA A 679 87.73 11.56 31.30
N SER A 680 88.41 10.74 32.09
CA SER A 680 89.18 11.16 33.25
C SER A 680 90.20 10.10 33.66
N SER A 681 91.04 9.60 32.74
CA SER A 681 92.44 9.22 33.02
C SER A 681 93.14 8.57 31.80
N SER A 682 94.25 9.19 31.39
CA SER A 682 95.39 8.60 30.65
C SER A 682 95.17 8.03 29.24
N LEU A 683 95.38 8.91 28.25
CA LEU A 683 95.64 8.58 26.85
C LEU A 683 97.12 8.18 26.69
N GLY A 684 97.39 6.88 26.46
CA GLY A 684 98.75 6.36 26.29
C GLY A 684 98.79 5.07 25.46
N SER A 685 99.20 5.21 24.19
CA SER A 685 99.74 4.16 23.30
C SER A 685 98.97 2.83 23.17
N TYR A 686 98.01 2.77 22.24
CA TYR A 686 97.72 1.52 21.52
C TYR A 686 97.69 1.79 20.01
N LYS A 687 98.64 1.16 19.32
CA LYS A 687 98.81 1.18 17.86
C LYS A 687 97.87 0.11 17.28
N ASN A 688 96.94 0.56 16.42
CA ASN A 688 96.07 -0.22 15.55
C ASN A 688 95.23 -1.36 16.19
N ALA A 689 94.22 -0.99 16.98
CA ALA A 689 93.02 -1.82 17.09
C ALA A 689 92.17 -1.58 15.82
N ASN A 690 92.13 -2.57 14.92
CA ASN A 690 91.32 -2.53 13.71
C ASN A 690 89.82 -2.40 14.09
N LEU A 691 89.25 -1.22 13.87
CA LEU A 691 87.81 -0.92 13.90
C LEU A 691 87.10 -1.52 12.68
N TYR A 692 87.13 -2.84 12.54
CA TYR A 692 86.25 -3.52 11.59
C TYR A 692 85.34 -4.45 12.36
N ALA A 693 84.04 -4.16 12.29
CA ALA A 693 82.99 -5.13 12.61
C ALA A 693 83.36 -6.46 11.93
N ASN A 694 83.41 -7.53 12.71
CA ASN A 694 83.72 -8.88 12.22
C ASN A 694 82.72 -9.28 11.12
N ALA A 695 83.13 -9.11 9.86
CA ALA A 695 82.30 -9.34 8.68
C ALA A 695 82.07 -10.83 8.38
N THR A 696 82.66 -11.74 9.17
CA THR A 696 82.57 -13.19 8.91
C THR A 696 81.20 -13.74 9.29
N THR A 697 80.51 -13.17 10.28
CA THR A 697 79.12 -13.55 10.61
C THR A 697 78.10 -13.01 9.59
N VAL A 698 78.45 -11.93 8.87
CA VAL A 698 77.55 -11.22 7.93
C VAL A 698 77.39 -11.95 6.58
N ARG A 699 78.35 -12.80 6.20
CA ARG A 699 78.30 -13.52 4.92
C ARG A 699 77.24 -14.63 4.89
N ASN A 700 76.86 -15.17 6.05
CA ASN A 700 75.91 -16.28 6.11
C ASN A 700 74.43 -15.84 6.01
N ASP A 701 74.09 -14.62 6.45
CA ASP A 701 72.70 -14.13 6.36
C ASP A 701 72.31 -13.61 4.98
N LEU A 702 73.28 -13.17 4.16
CA LEU A 702 73.00 -12.66 2.81
C LEU A 702 72.87 -13.78 1.76
N LEU A 703 73.38 -15.00 2.04
CA LEU A 703 73.39 -16.11 1.09
C LEU A 703 72.37 -17.23 1.41
N SER A 704 71.74 -17.23 2.60
CA SER A 704 70.84 -18.33 3.01
C SER A 704 69.40 -18.24 2.47
N GLN A 705 68.99 -17.15 1.83
CA GLN A 705 67.62 -17.01 1.29
C GLN A 705 67.50 -17.18 -0.24
N SER A 706 68.54 -17.69 -0.90
CA SER A 706 68.53 -17.91 -2.36
C SER A 706 68.82 -19.36 -2.76
N SER A 707 68.14 -20.34 -2.16
CA SER A 707 67.99 -21.65 -2.81
C SER A 707 66.86 -22.48 -2.19
N SER A 708 65.69 -22.45 -2.82
CA SER A 708 64.72 -23.57 -2.89
C SER A 708 63.39 -23.09 -3.48
N TYR A 709 63.39 -22.73 -4.77
CA TYR A 709 62.20 -22.83 -5.61
C TYR A 709 62.67 -23.27 -7.00
N ALA A 710 62.74 -24.58 -7.18
CA ALA A 710 62.61 -25.26 -8.46
C ALA A 710 61.22 -25.90 -8.49
#